data_AF-A0A954S0U3-F1
#
_entry.id   AF-A0A954S0U3-F1
#
_cell.length_a   1.000
_cell.length_b   1.000
_cell.length_c   1.000
_cell.angle_alpha   90.00
_cell.angle_beta   90.00
_cell.angle_gamma   90.00
#
_symmetry.space_group_name_H-M   'P 1'
#
loop_
_entity.id
_entity.type
_entity.pdbx_description
1 polymer ?
#
loop_
_entity_poly.entity_id
_entity_poly.type
_entity_poly.pdbx_seq_one_letter_code
_entity_poly.pdbx_strand_id
1 'polypeptide(L)'
;MFQFSLPAPRLFALTASVVTVVAFGLPGASRGQDLLTEEDQALKAAVARVAPSVVRIETVGGLEIVGQNLVGTGPTTGVVISEDGLIVSSAFNFVQKPTSILVTVAGAEKRLPAQIVARDTSRQIVLLKVQSKDPLPVPEAAPRQDLTVGQWTVAIGRTFLAEEVSMSAGVLSATHRIWGRAVQTDAKVSPANYGGPLVDIEGRVIGILVPMSPRGQNEVAGAEWYDSGIGFAAPFEEMVRRLDVWRQGEDLQSGVLGIGLKGNDVYAIPAEVASVRVKSPAAEIGLKAGDKIVEINGQEVTRQAQLKHALGPLYAGDKVRVVVQRGDERKDLGETTLVSELVPYAAPYLGVLPRRESQPFVVRHVIPGSPAADAGLLPGDVLRKWNDQDTPTMDAVRDAAAGSEAGDEIALVVDRGGEKLDIKFTADALPEEVAEAPPAPALPDAPVVKTGVVEVKLAEAKNSCVAFVPENCRQGQPAGLLVWLHAPGKFEQDEVIGQWRDDLSERGVILLLPQSLDPKRWTAPEAEFITDAIADIQKNYTIDSQRIVVGGEGAGGAMAWLIGRQQRELIRGVAPIGAPVPRGGTPPESDPQQRLAFYITLTDQPQQSAQIRQVVEVLRKAKLPVTFEEDYQAFGEEQRSEIVRWLDTLDRL
;
A
#
# COMPACT_ATOMS: atom_id res chain seq x y z
N MET A 1 66.79 -96.65 -13.82
CA MET A 1 66.01 -97.91 -13.92
C MET A 1 64.62 -97.60 -13.39
N PHE A 2 63.51 -97.51 -14.10
CA PHE A 2 63.05 -97.69 -15.50
C PHE A 2 61.90 -96.64 -15.65
N GLN A 3 61.82 -95.76 -16.68
CA GLN A 3 61.07 -95.93 -17.96
C GLN A 3 59.61 -96.43 -17.74
N PHE A 4 58.49 -95.82 -18.19
CA PHE A 4 58.08 -95.22 -19.49
C PHE A 4 56.72 -94.49 -19.30
N SER A 5 56.49 -93.35 -19.98
CA SER A 5 55.59 -93.11 -21.15
C SER A 5 54.07 -93.19 -20.98
N LEU A 6 53.42 -92.14 -21.50
CA LEU A 6 52.00 -91.89 -21.78
C LEU A 6 51.27 -93.05 -22.48
N PRO A 7 49.93 -93.08 -22.41
CA PRO A 7 49.15 -92.59 -23.56
C PRO A 7 47.89 -91.77 -23.19
N ALA A 8 47.52 -90.84 -24.07
CA ALA A 8 46.16 -90.31 -24.21
C ALA A 8 45.42 -91.12 -25.30
N PRO A 9 44.12 -90.88 -25.61
CA PRO A 9 43.01 -90.29 -24.85
C PRO A 9 41.74 -91.19 -24.88
N ARG A 10 40.65 -90.81 -24.19
CA ARG A 10 39.28 -90.76 -24.77
C ARG A 10 38.25 -90.17 -23.79
N LEU A 11 37.35 -89.37 -24.39
CA LEU A 11 36.18 -88.65 -23.86
C LEU A 11 35.40 -89.41 -22.77
N PHE A 12 34.95 -88.69 -21.74
CA PHE A 12 33.71 -89.01 -21.03
C PHE A 12 32.95 -87.75 -20.57
N ALA A 13 31.63 -87.93 -20.53
CA ALA A 13 30.58 -86.93 -20.62
C ALA A 13 30.43 -85.99 -19.40
N LEU A 14 29.96 -84.78 -19.68
CA LEU A 14 29.46 -83.81 -18.70
C LEU A 14 28.25 -84.37 -17.95
N THR A 15 28.32 -84.36 -16.62
CA THR A 15 27.15 -84.32 -15.74
C THR A 15 27.27 -83.08 -14.86
N ALA A 16 26.32 -82.17 -15.02
CA ALA A 16 26.24 -80.92 -14.26
C ALA A 16 25.67 -81.21 -12.86
N SER A 17 26.43 -80.85 -11.83
CA SER A 17 25.96 -80.83 -10.44
C SER A 17 25.46 -79.43 -10.10
N VAL A 18 24.23 -79.37 -9.60
CA VAL A 18 23.55 -78.17 -9.12
C VAL A 18 24.27 -77.62 -7.88
N VAL A 19 24.71 -76.36 -7.93
CA VAL A 19 25.16 -75.59 -6.77
C VAL A 19 23.97 -74.75 -6.29
N THR A 20 23.43 -75.06 -5.11
CA THR A 20 22.45 -74.22 -4.44
C THR A 20 23.18 -73.02 -3.83
N VAL A 21 23.01 -71.85 -4.44
CA VAL A 21 23.41 -70.57 -3.84
C VAL A 21 22.31 -70.15 -2.87
N VAL A 22 22.58 -70.22 -1.57
CA VAL A 22 21.74 -69.57 -0.56
C VAL A 22 22.04 -68.06 -0.62
N ALA A 23 21.17 -67.31 -1.28
CA ALA A 23 21.21 -65.86 -1.26
C ALA A 23 20.74 -65.36 0.11
N PHE A 24 21.67 -64.85 0.92
CA PHE A 24 21.31 -63.98 2.06
C PHE A 24 20.76 -62.67 1.49
N GLY A 25 19.43 -62.52 1.51
CA GLY A 25 18.77 -61.26 1.19
C GLY A 25 19.22 -60.17 2.16
N LEU A 26 19.70 -59.05 1.63
CA LEU A 26 20.00 -57.85 2.41
C LEU A 26 18.67 -57.27 2.95
N PRO A 27 18.45 -57.19 4.28
CA PRO A 27 17.18 -56.76 4.87
C PRO A 27 16.89 -55.25 4.74
N GLY A 28 17.71 -54.50 4.00
CA GLY A 28 17.56 -53.05 3.84
C GLY A 28 16.65 -52.61 2.69
N ALA A 29 16.46 -53.45 1.66
CA ALA A 29 15.72 -53.06 0.46
C ALA A 29 14.19 -53.10 0.65
N SER A 30 13.67 -54.05 1.44
CA SER A 30 12.22 -54.19 1.69
C SER A 30 11.69 -53.07 2.58
N ARG A 31 12.41 -52.71 3.64
CA ARG A 31 12.00 -51.67 4.60
C ARG A 31 11.88 -50.28 3.95
N GLY A 32 12.72 -49.97 2.96
CA GLY A 32 12.61 -48.72 2.19
C GLY A 32 11.41 -48.70 1.24
N GLN A 33 11.04 -49.85 0.68
CA GLN A 33 9.86 -50.00 -0.16
C GLN A 33 8.56 -49.91 0.65
N ASP A 34 8.56 -50.46 1.87
CA ASP A 34 7.43 -50.38 2.80
C ASP A 34 7.16 -48.92 3.20
N LEU A 35 8.19 -48.14 3.52
CA LEU A 35 8.06 -46.72 3.89
C LEU A 35 7.49 -45.83 2.78
N LEU A 36 7.96 -45.99 1.53
CA LEU A 36 7.43 -45.23 0.40
C LEU A 36 5.96 -45.59 0.10
N THR A 37 5.58 -46.84 0.36
CA THR A 37 4.20 -47.30 0.20
C THR A 37 3.31 -46.73 1.30
N GLU A 38 3.79 -46.71 2.55
CA GLU A 38 3.09 -46.08 3.68
C GLU A 38 2.90 -44.58 3.45
N GLU A 39 3.91 -43.88 2.91
CA GLU A 39 3.83 -42.47 2.55
C GLU A 39 2.76 -42.21 1.47
N ASP A 40 2.78 -42.96 0.37
CA ASP A 40 1.77 -42.87 -0.68
C ASP A 40 0.35 -43.14 -0.16
N GLN A 41 0.19 -44.14 0.71
CA GLN A 41 -1.10 -44.45 1.33
C GLN A 41 -1.57 -43.33 2.26
N ALA A 42 -0.68 -42.76 3.06
CA ALA A 42 -1.00 -41.67 3.97
C ALA A 42 -1.43 -40.41 3.19
N LEU A 43 -0.69 -40.03 2.15
CA LEU A 43 -1.05 -38.90 1.29
C LEU A 43 -2.42 -39.11 0.61
N LYS A 44 -2.67 -40.30 0.06
CA LYS A 44 -3.97 -40.65 -0.53
C LYS A 44 -5.11 -40.62 0.48
N ALA A 45 -4.87 -41.10 1.71
CA ALA A 45 -5.86 -41.10 2.78
C ALA A 45 -6.20 -39.66 3.21
N ALA A 46 -5.19 -38.79 3.38
CA ALA A 46 -5.37 -37.38 3.69
C ALA A 46 -6.25 -36.68 2.62
N VAL A 47 -5.94 -36.91 1.34
CA VAL A 47 -6.70 -36.35 0.23
C VAL A 47 -8.13 -36.90 0.19
N ALA A 48 -8.31 -38.21 0.35
CA ALA A 48 -9.62 -38.84 0.35
C ALA A 48 -10.54 -38.30 1.47
N ARG A 49 -9.96 -37.97 2.63
CA ARG A 49 -10.68 -37.37 3.76
C ARG A 49 -11.22 -35.98 3.44
N VAL A 50 -10.48 -35.16 2.69
CA VAL A 50 -10.84 -33.75 2.41
C VAL A 50 -11.55 -33.56 1.08
N ALA A 51 -11.32 -34.42 0.09
CA ALA A 51 -11.85 -34.30 -1.27
C ALA A 51 -13.38 -34.05 -1.37
N PRO A 52 -14.25 -34.62 -0.51
CA PRO A 52 -15.68 -34.32 -0.52
C PRO A 52 -16.01 -32.84 -0.25
N SER A 53 -15.17 -32.16 0.54
CA SER A 53 -15.33 -30.76 0.95
C SER A 53 -14.72 -29.77 -0.05
N VAL A 54 -13.99 -30.27 -1.06
CA VAL A 54 -13.36 -29.46 -2.10
C VAL A 54 -14.33 -29.31 -3.27
N VAL A 55 -14.67 -28.07 -3.61
CA VAL A 55 -15.63 -27.77 -4.68
C VAL A 55 -14.94 -27.19 -5.91
N ARG A 56 -15.58 -27.36 -7.07
CA ARG A 56 -15.20 -26.67 -8.30
C ARG A 56 -16.03 -25.40 -8.45
N ILE A 57 -15.38 -24.30 -8.81
CA ILE A 57 -16.01 -22.99 -9.01
C ILE A 57 -15.83 -22.58 -10.46
N GLU A 58 -16.89 -22.12 -11.11
CA GLU A 58 -16.89 -21.59 -12.47
C GLU A 58 -17.49 -20.19 -12.46
N THR A 59 -16.79 -19.24 -13.06
CA THR A 59 -17.23 -17.85 -13.19
C THR A 59 -17.68 -17.60 -14.63
N VAL A 60 -18.79 -16.88 -14.78
CA VAL A 60 -19.36 -16.52 -16.09
C VAL A 60 -19.51 -15.00 -16.14
N GLY A 61 -19.08 -14.40 -17.24
CA GLY A 61 -19.06 -12.94 -17.42
C GLY A 61 -17.86 -12.25 -16.75
N GLY A 62 -17.51 -11.06 -17.25
CA GLY A 62 -16.32 -10.28 -16.87
C GLY A 62 -15.73 -9.61 -18.12
N LEU A 63 -15.47 -8.30 -18.09
CA LEU A 63 -14.99 -7.53 -19.25
C LEU A 63 -13.45 -7.39 -19.22
N GLU A 64 -12.72 -8.15 -20.06
CA GLU A 64 -11.94 -7.65 -21.22
C GLU A 64 -10.91 -8.64 -21.78
N ILE A 65 -10.70 -8.52 -23.10
CA ILE A 65 -9.82 -9.30 -23.97
C ILE A 65 -8.41 -8.72 -23.93
N VAL A 66 -7.37 -9.57 -23.83
CA VAL A 66 -5.98 -9.17 -24.04
C VAL A 66 -5.48 -9.78 -25.36
N GLY A 67 -5.39 -8.97 -26.42
CA GLY A 67 -5.02 -9.43 -27.76
C GLY A 67 -6.19 -10.12 -28.49
N GLN A 68 -6.03 -11.37 -28.93
CA GLN A 68 -7.11 -12.22 -29.49
C GLN A 68 -7.64 -13.26 -28.48
N ASN A 69 -7.13 -13.30 -27.25
CA ASN A 69 -7.46 -14.35 -26.28
C ASN A 69 -8.30 -13.81 -25.12
N LEU A 70 -9.37 -14.55 -24.77
CA LEU A 70 -10.04 -14.39 -23.48
C LEU A 70 -9.07 -14.81 -22.36
N VAL A 71 -8.87 -13.97 -21.36
CA VAL A 71 -8.15 -14.33 -20.13
C VAL A 71 -9.13 -14.28 -18.97
N GLY A 72 -9.29 -15.40 -18.26
CA GLY A 72 -10.06 -15.46 -17.01
C GLY A 72 -11.31 -16.33 -16.99
N THR A 73 -11.42 -17.35 -17.83
CA THR A 73 -12.55 -18.31 -17.80
C THR A 73 -12.03 -19.73 -17.66
N GLY A 74 -11.53 -20.06 -16.47
CA GLY A 74 -11.11 -21.41 -16.11
C GLY A 74 -11.76 -21.82 -14.79
N PRO A 75 -12.18 -23.09 -14.62
CA PRO A 75 -12.64 -23.56 -13.33
C PRO A 75 -11.56 -23.42 -12.26
N THR A 76 -11.96 -22.99 -11.07
CA THR A 76 -11.11 -22.79 -9.89
C THR A 76 -11.65 -23.64 -8.73
N THR A 77 -11.05 -23.49 -7.54
CA THR A 77 -11.35 -24.35 -6.39
C THR A 77 -11.93 -23.54 -5.22
N GLY A 78 -12.77 -24.18 -4.41
CA GLY A 78 -13.18 -23.68 -3.10
C GLY A 78 -13.22 -24.81 -2.06
N VAL A 79 -13.44 -24.43 -0.80
CA VAL A 79 -13.56 -25.37 0.32
C VAL A 79 -14.83 -25.06 1.11
N VAL A 80 -15.65 -26.08 1.36
CA VAL A 80 -16.83 -25.96 2.23
C VAL A 80 -16.37 -25.62 3.65
N ILE A 81 -16.98 -24.61 4.26
CA ILE A 81 -16.72 -24.20 5.65
C ILE A 81 -17.94 -24.38 6.56
N SER A 82 -19.13 -24.62 5.99
CA SER A 82 -20.34 -24.93 6.76
C SER A 82 -21.27 -25.91 6.04
N GLU A 83 -21.97 -26.71 6.84
CA GLU A 83 -22.92 -27.71 6.35
C GLU A 83 -24.08 -27.10 5.56
N ASP A 84 -24.48 -25.86 5.91
CA ASP A 84 -25.57 -25.15 5.23
C ASP A 84 -25.15 -24.54 3.89
N GLY A 85 -23.90 -24.68 3.45
CA GLY A 85 -23.46 -24.27 2.11
C GLY A 85 -22.64 -23.00 2.03
N LEU A 86 -21.91 -22.64 3.09
CA LEU A 86 -20.86 -21.63 3.00
C LEU A 86 -19.57 -22.24 2.49
N ILE A 87 -18.89 -21.52 1.60
CA ILE A 87 -17.69 -21.98 0.90
C ILE A 87 -16.68 -20.84 0.89
N VAL A 88 -15.42 -21.13 1.22
CA VAL A 88 -14.31 -20.19 1.09
C VAL A 88 -13.54 -20.43 -0.21
N SER A 89 -13.06 -19.36 -0.84
CA SER A 89 -12.19 -19.42 -2.01
C SER A 89 -11.28 -18.19 -2.06
N SER A 90 -10.32 -18.17 -2.98
CA SER A 90 -9.40 -17.04 -3.17
C SER A 90 -10.10 -15.88 -3.87
N ALA A 91 -9.90 -14.66 -3.39
CA ALA A 91 -10.38 -13.42 -4.02
C ALA A 91 -9.82 -13.24 -5.44
N PHE A 92 -8.64 -13.80 -5.71
CA PHE A 92 -8.02 -13.86 -7.04
C PHE A 92 -8.99 -14.37 -8.12
N ASN A 93 -9.86 -15.33 -7.77
CA ASN A 93 -10.78 -15.96 -8.71
C ASN A 93 -11.94 -15.02 -9.14
N PHE A 94 -12.10 -13.87 -8.49
CA PHE A 94 -13.24 -12.96 -8.68
C PHE A 94 -12.85 -11.54 -9.07
N VAL A 95 -11.57 -11.30 -9.41
CA VAL A 95 -11.04 -9.99 -9.83
C VAL A 95 -11.81 -9.40 -11.01
N GLN A 96 -12.27 -10.25 -11.92
CA GLN A 96 -13.02 -9.87 -13.12
C GLN A 96 -14.50 -9.51 -12.87
N LYS A 97 -14.94 -9.54 -11.59
CA LYS A 97 -16.32 -9.21 -11.18
C LYS A 97 -17.36 -9.97 -12.02
N PRO A 98 -17.35 -11.31 -11.99
CA PRO A 98 -18.21 -12.12 -12.84
C PRO A 98 -19.69 -11.87 -12.57
N THR A 99 -20.52 -12.00 -13.62
CA THR A 99 -21.97 -11.81 -13.51
C THR A 99 -22.66 -13.01 -12.86
N SER A 100 -22.06 -14.21 -12.94
CA SER A 100 -22.56 -15.41 -12.29
C SER A 100 -21.41 -16.28 -11.78
N ILE A 101 -21.64 -16.94 -10.65
CA ILE A 101 -20.73 -17.89 -10.01
C ILE A 101 -21.49 -19.21 -9.87
N LEU A 102 -20.92 -20.29 -10.40
CA LEU A 102 -21.47 -21.63 -10.34
C LEU A 102 -20.52 -22.52 -9.56
N VAL A 103 -21.07 -23.32 -8.64
CA VAL A 103 -20.32 -24.23 -7.78
C VAL A 103 -20.77 -25.66 -8.01
N THR A 104 -19.82 -26.57 -8.18
CA THR A 104 -20.08 -28.01 -8.24
C THR A 104 -19.46 -28.66 -7.01
N VAL A 105 -20.32 -29.19 -6.13
CA VAL A 105 -19.92 -29.95 -4.95
C VAL A 105 -19.59 -31.39 -5.35
N ALA A 106 -18.67 -32.04 -4.63
CA ALA A 106 -18.33 -33.43 -4.88
C ALA A 106 -19.58 -34.34 -4.85
N GLY A 107 -19.72 -35.20 -5.86
CA GLY A 107 -20.86 -36.11 -5.98
C GLY A 107 -22.19 -35.46 -6.42
N ALA A 108 -22.23 -34.14 -6.61
CA ALA A 108 -23.43 -33.45 -7.09
C ALA A 108 -23.47 -33.41 -8.63
N GLU A 109 -24.58 -33.85 -9.21
CA GLU A 109 -24.79 -33.79 -10.68
C GLU A 109 -25.07 -32.37 -11.18
N LYS A 110 -25.55 -31.48 -10.30
CA LYS A 110 -25.99 -30.14 -10.66
C LYS A 110 -25.05 -29.07 -10.13
N ARG A 111 -24.80 -28.08 -10.98
CA ARG A 111 -24.12 -26.83 -10.60
C ARG A 111 -25.09 -25.98 -9.78
N LEU A 112 -24.63 -25.50 -8.63
CA LEU A 112 -25.38 -24.63 -7.75
C LEU A 112 -24.97 -23.17 -8.01
N PRO A 113 -25.92 -22.23 -8.19
CA PRO A 113 -25.59 -20.83 -8.22
C PRO A 113 -25.07 -20.39 -6.85
N ALA A 114 -24.02 -19.58 -6.85
CA ALA A 114 -23.42 -19.01 -5.65
C ALA A 114 -23.46 -17.49 -5.66
N GLN A 115 -23.50 -16.91 -4.46
CA GLN A 115 -23.36 -15.47 -4.25
C GLN A 115 -22.19 -15.20 -3.32
N ILE A 116 -21.49 -14.10 -3.55
CA ILE A 116 -20.51 -13.58 -2.59
C ILE A 116 -21.29 -13.00 -1.41
N VAL A 117 -21.03 -13.54 -0.21
CA VAL A 117 -21.61 -13.06 1.06
C VAL A 117 -20.75 -11.96 1.65
N ALA A 118 -19.44 -12.21 1.74
CA ALA A 118 -18.46 -11.32 2.35
C ALA A 118 -17.05 -11.63 1.83
N ARG A 119 -16.11 -10.74 2.12
CA ARG A 119 -14.69 -10.85 1.77
C ARG A 119 -13.81 -10.71 2.99
N ASP A 120 -12.61 -11.24 2.91
CA ASP A 120 -11.49 -10.93 3.79
C ASP A 120 -10.41 -10.25 2.96
N THR A 121 -10.32 -8.93 3.07
CA THR A 121 -9.34 -8.13 2.32
C THR A 121 -7.94 -8.24 2.92
N SER A 122 -7.83 -8.63 4.20
CA SER A 122 -6.53 -8.89 4.82
C SER A 122 -5.89 -10.17 4.30
N ARG A 123 -6.69 -11.20 3.99
CA ARG A 123 -6.19 -12.53 3.60
C ARG A 123 -6.58 -12.97 2.19
N GLN A 124 -7.16 -12.09 1.39
CA GLN A 124 -7.55 -12.37 0.01
C GLN A 124 -8.52 -13.56 -0.12
N ILE A 125 -9.50 -13.66 0.78
CA ILE A 125 -10.51 -14.73 0.79
C ILE A 125 -11.88 -14.16 0.46
N VAL A 126 -12.71 -14.96 -0.19
CA VAL A 126 -14.13 -14.70 -0.45
C VAL A 126 -14.96 -15.79 0.21
N LEU A 127 -16.03 -15.38 0.89
CA LEU A 127 -17.08 -16.26 1.40
C LEU A 127 -18.23 -16.31 0.39
N LEU A 128 -18.54 -17.50 -0.08
CA LEU A 128 -19.65 -17.78 -0.99
C LEU A 128 -20.76 -18.50 -0.25
N LYS A 129 -21.99 -18.32 -0.71
CA LYS A 129 -23.17 -19.09 -0.29
C LYS A 129 -23.79 -19.80 -1.48
N VAL A 130 -24.04 -21.09 -1.32
CA VAL A 130 -24.88 -21.91 -2.21
C VAL A 130 -26.14 -22.39 -1.48
N GLN A 131 -27.17 -22.74 -2.25
CA GLN A 131 -28.36 -23.41 -1.74
C GLN A 131 -28.24 -24.91 -1.99
N SER A 132 -27.89 -25.68 -0.95
CA SER A 132 -27.88 -27.15 -0.99
C SER A 132 -29.11 -27.72 -0.30
N LYS A 133 -29.60 -28.87 -0.79
CA LYS A 133 -30.68 -29.62 -0.13
C LYS A 133 -30.15 -30.47 1.02
N ASP A 134 -28.97 -31.05 0.81
CA ASP A 134 -28.32 -31.95 1.77
C ASP A 134 -27.17 -31.20 2.47
N PRO A 135 -26.88 -31.52 3.75
CA PRO A 135 -25.72 -30.99 4.46
C PRO A 135 -24.42 -31.24 3.68
N LEU A 136 -23.60 -30.20 3.55
CA LEU A 136 -22.30 -30.31 2.88
C LEU A 136 -21.21 -30.83 3.84
N PRO A 137 -20.25 -31.64 3.36
CA PRO A 137 -19.14 -32.08 4.19
C PRO A 137 -18.22 -30.91 4.54
N VAL A 138 -17.90 -30.75 5.83
CA VAL A 138 -17.00 -29.71 6.34
C VAL A 138 -15.70 -30.38 6.81
N PRO A 139 -14.52 -29.91 6.37
CA PRO A 139 -13.26 -30.50 6.78
C PRO A 139 -12.83 -30.00 8.17
N GLU A 140 -12.01 -30.78 8.85
CA GLU A 140 -11.41 -30.41 10.13
C GLU A 140 -10.28 -29.38 9.91
N ALA A 141 -10.19 -28.34 10.75
CA ALA A 141 -9.08 -27.39 10.72
C ALA A 141 -7.87 -27.93 11.48
N ALA A 142 -6.66 -27.75 10.94
CA ALA A 142 -5.43 -28.04 11.66
C ALA A 142 -5.17 -26.94 12.71
N PRO A 143 -5.02 -27.27 14.00
CA PRO A 143 -4.72 -26.28 15.03
C PRO A 143 -3.37 -25.62 14.78
N ARG A 144 -3.28 -24.30 14.94
CA ARG A 144 -2.02 -23.57 14.68
C ARG A 144 -0.84 -24.08 15.51
N GLN A 145 -1.09 -24.51 16.73
CA GLN A 145 -0.08 -25.01 17.66
C GLN A 145 0.50 -26.38 17.26
N ASP A 146 -0.19 -27.12 16.38
CA ASP A 146 0.25 -28.42 15.88
C ASP A 146 1.17 -28.28 14.65
N LEU A 147 1.21 -27.09 14.02
CA LEU A 147 1.94 -26.86 12.79
C LEU A 147 3.46 -26.83 13.02
N THR A 148 4.16 -27.79 12.40
CA THR A 148 5.61 -27.95 12.50
C THR A 148 6.27 -27.75 11.14
N VAL A 149 7.25 -26.84 11.08
CA VAL A 149 8.04 -26.64 9.85
C VAL A 149 8.75 -27.95 9.46
N GLY A 150 8.64 -28.33 8.19
CA GLY A 150 9.15 -29.59 7.65
C GLY A 150 8.12 -30.73 7.62
N GLN A 151 6.93 -30.56 8.22
CA GLN A 151 5.86 -31.56 8.09
C GLN A 151 5.32 -31.62 6.66
N TRP A 152 4.80 -32.79 6.27
CA TRP A 152 4.13 -32.97 4.98
C TRP A 152 2.91 -32.05 4.83
N THR A 153 2.74 -31.55 3.62
CA THR A 153 1.58 -30.78 3.20
C THR A 153 1.12 -31.23 1.83
N VAL A 154 -0.20 -31.19 1.60
CA VAL A 154 -0.78 -31.52 0.30
C VAL A 154 -1.68 -30.37 -0.15
N ALA A 155 -1.35 -29.77 -1.28
CA ALA A 155 -2.17 -28.79 -1.97
C ALA A 155 -3.20 -29.51 -2.84
N ILE A 156 -4.49 -29.21 -2.66
CA ILE A 156 -5.59 -29.90 -3.35
C ILE A 156 -6.38 -28.90 -4.21
N GLY A 157 -6.72 -29.29 -5.44
CA GLY A 157 -7.54 -28.51 -6.37
C GLY A 157 -8.66 -29.33 -6.99
N ARG A 158 -9.76 -28.69 -7.41
CA ARG A 158 -10.82 -29.32 -8.21
C ARG A 158 -11.17 -28.43 -9.40
N THR A 159 -10.33 -28.47 -10.43
CA THR A 159 -10.41 -27.56 -11.58
C THR A 159 -10.80 -28.23 -12.88
N PHE A 160 -9.85 -28.92 -13.52
CA PHE A 160 -10.02 -29.45 -14.88
C PHE A 160 -11.09 -30.53 -14.94
N LEU A 161 -11.02 -31.50 -14.02
CA LEU A 161 -12.02 -32.55 -13.84
C LEU A 161 -12.92 -32.17 -12.67
N ALA A 162 -14.24 -32.27 -12.85
CA ALA A 162 -15.19 -32.02 -11.78
C ALA A 162 -15.27 -33.20 -10.78
N GLU A 163 -14.99 -34.42 -11.24
CA GLU A 163 -15.12 -35.64 -10.44
C GLU A 163 -13.89 -35.94 -9.58
N GLU A 164 -12.70 -35.62 -10.09
CA GLU A 164 -11.42 -35.86 -9.43
C GLU A 164 -10.78 -34.59 -8.89
N VAL A 165 -9.99 -34.73 -7.84
CA VAL A 165 -9.14 -33.65 -7.32
C VAL A 165 -7.72 -33.81 -7.86
N SER A 166 -7.07 -32.70 -8.17
CA SER A 166 -5.63 -32.67 -8.36
C SER A 166 -4.94 -32.51 -7.00
N MET A 167 -3.77 -33.13 -6.85
CA MET A 167 -2.97 -33.02 -5.62
C MET A 167 -1.50 -32.74 -5.96
N SER A 168 -0.86 -31.93 -5.11
CA SER A 168 0.61 -31.78 -5.07
C SER A 168 1.08 -31.88 -3.63
N ALA A 169 2.00 -32.80 -3.36
CA ALA A 169 2.69 -32.87 -2.08
C ALA A 169 3.86 -31.88 -2.01
N GLY A 170 4.22 -31.49 -0.79
CA GLY A 170 5.37 -30.68 -0.41
C GLY A 170 5.47 -30.65 1.11
N VAL A 171 6.21 -29.70 1.68
CA VAL A 171 6.35 -29.51 3.11
C VAL A 171 5.90 -28.13 3.55
N LEU A 172 5.57 -28.00 4.83
CA LEU A 172 5.38 -26.71 5.47
C LEU A 172 6.74 -26.02 5.62
N SER A 173 7.08 -25.10 4.73
CA SER A 173 8.40 -24.46 4.69
C SER A 173 8.58 -23.40 5.78
N ALA A 174 7.52 -22.68 6.15
CA ALA A 174 7.57 -21.67 7.19
C ALA A 174 6.18 -21.32 7.71
N THR A 175 6.13 -20.87 8.96
CA THR A 175 4.93 -20.28 9.57
C THR A 175 5.09 -18.75 9.71
N HIS A 176 4.00 -18.05 10.01
CA HIS A 176 3.98 -16.59 10.25
C HIS A 176 4.49 -15.73 9.08
N ARG A 177 4.33 -16.19 7.83
CA ARG A 177 4.71 -15.44 6.63
C ARG A 177 3.67 -14.35 6.33
N ILE A 178 4.01 -13.42 5.44
CA ILE A 178 3.15 -12.28 5.08
C ILE A 178 2.72 -11.50 6.34
N TRP A 179 3.71 -11.11 7.15
CA TRP A 179 3.50 -10.42 8.43
C TRP A 179 2.57 -11.20 9.39
N GLY A 180 2.69 -12.52 9.41
CA GLY A 180 1.89 -13.38 10.30
C GLY A 180 0.56 -13.86 9.72
N ARG A 181 0.17 -13.43 8.52
CA ARG A 181 -1.14 -13.73 7.90
C ARG A 181 -1.20 -15.08 7.21
N ALA A 182 -0.07 -15.67 6.83
CA ALA A 182 -0.01 -16.88 6.02
C ALA A 182 1.00 -17.91 6.54
N VAL A 183 0.82 -19.16 6.14
CA VAL A 183 1.86 -20.18 6.16
C VAL A 183 2.44 -20.35 4.76
N GLN A 184 3.66 -20.88 4.66
CA GLN A 184 4.34 -21.14 3.41
C GLN A 184 4.56 -22.64 3.20
N THR A 185 4.38 -23.07 1.97
CA THR A 185 4.64 -24.44 1.49
C THR A 185 5.46 -24.39 0.21
N ASP A 186 6.19 -25.46 -0.08
CA ASP A 186 6.83 -25.70 -1.38
C ASP A 186 6.03 -26.66 -2.28
N ALA A 187 4.86 -27.12 -1.82
CA ALA A 187 3.91 -27.83 -2.67
C ALA A 187 3.55 -26.96 -3.89
N LYS A 188 3.38 -27.57 -5.06
CA LYS A 188 3.09 -26.83 -6.29
C LYS A 188 1.72 -26.19 -6.23
N VAL A 189 1.72 -24.86 -6.19
CA VAL A 189 0.51 -24.02 -6.24
C VAL A 189 0.45 -23.24 -7.54
N SER A 190 -0.76 -22.96 -8.00
CA SER A 190 -1.04 -22.29 -9.27
C SER A 190 -2.38 -21.56 -9.21
N PRO A 191 -2.64 -20.62 -10.14
CA PRO A 191 -3.97 -20.02 -10.28
C PRO A 191 -5.13 -21.02 -10.31
N ALA A 192 -4.91 -22.26 -10.78
CA ALA A 192 -5.95 -23.29 -10.80
C ALA A 192 -6.34 -23.76 -9.38
N ASN A 193 -5.38 -23.96 -8.48
CA ASN A 193 -5.68 -24.47 -7.13
C ASN A 193 -5.81 -23.38 -6.06
N TYR A 194 -5.69 -22.09 -6.43
CA TYR A 194 -6.07 -21.00 -5.52
C TYR A 194 -7.55 -21.09 -5.13
N GLY A 195 -7.80 -20.95 -3.84
CA GLY A 195 -9.07 -21.22 -3.18
C GLY A 195 -9.24 -22.68 -2.70
N GLY A 196 -8.36 -23.59 -3.10
CA GLY A 196 -8.30 -24.96 -2.59
C GLY A 196 -7.56 -25.07 -1.26
N PRO A 197 -7.67 -26.22 -0.55
CA PRO A 197 -7.03 -26.39 0.74
C PRO A 197 -5.57 -26.83 0.61
N LEU A 198 -4.76 -26.36 1.55
CA LEU A 198 -3.50 -26.97 1.96
C LEU A 198 -3.80 -27.82 3.20
N VAL A 199 -3.47 -29.11 3.17
CA VAL A 199 -3.78 -30.05 4.26
C VAL A 199 -2.53 -30.71 4.82
N ASP A 200 -2.58 -31.15 6.08
CA ASP A 200 -1.55 -32.01 6.67
C ASP A 200 -1.75 -33.49 6.29
N ILE A 201 -0.87 -34.36 6.81
CA ILE A 201 -0.90 -35.80 6.52
C ILE A 201 -2.08 -36.53 7.17
N GLU A 202 -2.74 -35.91 8.16
CA GLU A 202 -3.97 -36.42 8.76
C GLU A 202 -5.24 -36.01 7.99
N GLY A 203 -5.09 -35.16 6.96
CA GLY A 203 -6.21 -34.59 6.21
C GLY A 203 -6.93 -33.47 6.96
N ARG A 204 -6.27 -32.77 7.88
CA ARG A 204 -6.78 -31.52 8.48
C ARG A 204 -6.31 -30.34 7.64
N VAL A 205 -7.18 -29.35 7.45
CA VAL A 205 -6.93 -28.18 6.61
C VAL A 205 -6.09 -27.17 7.38
N ILE A 206 -4.87 -26.95 6.91
CA ILE A 206 -3.95 -25.91 7.42
C ILE A 206 -4.43 -24.54 6.97
N GLY A 207 -4.79 -24.40 5.69
CA GLY A 207 -5.18 -23.11 5.12
C GLY A 207 -5.74 -23.19 3.72
N ILE A 208 -6.17 -22.05 3.21
CA ILE A 208 -6.67 -21.86 1.84
C ILE A 208 -5.57 -21.24 0.99
N LEU A 209 -5.27 -21.86 -0.14
CA LEU A 209 -4.23 -21.42 -1.06
C LEU A 209 -4.59 -20.07 -1.69
N VAL A 210 -3.70 -19.09 -1.54
CA VAL A 210 -3.91 -17.71 -2.01
C VAL A 210 -2.61 -17.11 -2.55
N PRO A 211 -2.66 -16.31 -3.63
CA PRO A 211 -1.54 -15.46 -3.99
C PRO A 211 -1.42 -14.34 -2.95
N MET A 212 -0.22 -14.19 -2.39
CA MET A 212 0.08 -13.13 -1.44
C MET A 212 1.49 -12.60 -1.62
N SER A 213 1.66 -11.31 -1.34
CA SER A 213 2.96 -10.64 -1.38
C SER A 213 3.20 -9.87 -0.08
N PRO A 214 4.44 -9.83 0.44
CA PRO A 214 4.76 -8.97 1.59
C PRO A 214 4.75 -7.47 1.23
N ARG A 215 4.74 -7.13 -0.07
CA ARG A 215 4.81 -5.77 -0.60
C ARG A 215 3.50 -5.29 -1.26
N GLY A 216 2.62 -6.19 -1.67
CA GLY A 216 1.36 -5.87 -2.34
C GLY A 216 0.15 -6.44 -1.59
N GLN A 217 -0.97 -5.73 -1.64
CA GLN A 217 -2.21 -6.09 -0.91
C GLN A 217 -3.44 -6.26 -1.82
N ASN A 218 -3.28 -6.13 -3.15
CA ASN A 218 -4.39 -6.35 -4.08
C ASN A 218 -4.56 -7.85 -4.40
N GLU A 219 -5.68 -8.19 -5.02
CA GLU A 219 -6.11 -9.57 -5.25
C GLU A 219 -5.21 -10.36 -6.21
N VAL A 220 -4.37 -9.67 -6.97
CA VAL A 220 -3.38 -10.27 -7.88
C VAL A 220 -1.96 -10.26 -7.30
N ALA A 221 -1.74 -9.61 -6.15
CA ALA A 221 -0.42 -9.49 -5.55
C ALA A 221 0.10 -10.85 -5.11
N GLY A 222 1.30 -11.18 -5.53
CA GLY A 222 1.92 -12.47 -5.25
C GLY A 222 1.64 -13.53 -6.32
N ALA A 223 0.82 -13.24 -7.34
CA ALA A 223 0.70 -14.12 -8.49
C ALA A 223 2.03 -14.27 -9.25
N GLU A 224 2.95 -13.30 -9.11
CA GLU A 224 4.30 -13.36 -9.66
C GLU A 224 5.19 -14.46 -9.04
N TRP A 225 4.83 -14.99 -7.86
CA TRP A 225 5.54 -16.11 -7.23
C TRP A 225 5.16 -17.47 -7.82
N TYR A 226 4.21 -17.51 -8.75
CA TYR A 226 3.85 -18.73 -9.46
C TYR A 226 5.10 -19.40 -10.06
N ASP A 227 5.24 -20.71 -9.85
CA ASP A 227 6.36 -21.54 -10.30
C ASP A 227 7.74 -21.23 -9.67
N SER A 228 7.79 -20.41 -8.61
CA SER A 228 9.03 -20.11 -7.87
C SER A 228 9.39 -21.13 -6.77
N GLY A 229 8.50 -22.10 -6.50
CA GLY A 229 8.60 -22.99 -5.34
C GLY A 229 8.14 -22.37 -4.01
N ILE A 230 7.48 -21.21 -4.05
CA ILE A 230 6.91 -20.53 -2.87
C ILE A 230 5.39 -20.48 -3.04
N GLY A 231 4.67 -21.18 -2.16
CA GLY A 231 3.21 -21.09 -2.04
C GLY A 231 2.77 -20.57 -0.68
N PHE A 232 1.66 -19.84 -0.63
CA PHE A 232 1.06 -19.34 0.61
C PHE A 232 -0.33 -19.90 0.83
N ALA A 233 -0.67 -20.14 2.11
CA ALA A 233 -2.01 -20.47 2.54
C ALA A 233 -2.45 -19.58 3.71
N ALA A 234 -3.66 -19.01 3.60
CA ALA A 234 -4.31 -18.28 4.69
C ALA A 234 -4.88 -19.30 5.71
N PRO A 235 -4.57 -19.20 7.01
CA PRO A 235 -4.97 -20.20 8.00
C PRO A 235 -6.48 -20.44 8.06
N PHE A 236 -6.91 -21.69 7.88
CA PHE A 236 -8.33 -22.05 7.82
C PHE A 236 -9.00 -21.96 9.20
N GLU A 237 -8.26 -22.30 10.25
CA GLU A 237 -8.71 -22.19 11.64
C GLU A 237 -9.21 -20.78 11.99
N GLU A 238 -8.56 -19.74 11.46
CA GLU A 238 -8.98 -18.34 11.68
C GLU A 238 -10.33 -18.04 11.02
N MET A 239 -10.57 -18.58 9.82
CA MET A 239 -11.84 -18.42 9.10
C MET A 239 -12.97 -19.11 9.85
N VAL A 240 -12.72 -20.31 10.38
CA VAL A 240 -13.68 -21.07 11.19
C VAL A 240 -14.03 -20.30 12.47
N ARG A 241 -13.03 -19.77 13.19
CA ARG A 241 -13.26 -18.98 14.42
C ARG A 241 -14.13 -17.75 14.19
N ARG A 242 -14.04 -17.11 13.02
CA ARG A 242 -14.79 -15.89 12.70
C ARG A 242 -16.07 -16.12 11.90
N LEU A 243 -16.40 -17.38 11.59
CA LEU A 243 -17.48 -17.71 10.67
C LEU A 243 -18.83 -17.11 11.08
N ASP A 244 -19.12 -17.05 12.39
CA ASP A 244 -20.39 -16.50 12.89
C ASP A 244 -20.55 -15.00 12.68
N VAL A 245 -19.47 -14.24 12.69
CA VAL A 245 -19.47 -12.82 12.32
C VAL A 245 -19.49 -12.72 10.80
N TRP A 246 -18.61 -13.46 10.12
CA TRP A 246 -18.40 -13.32 8.68
C TRP A 246 -19.64 -13.72 7.84
N ARG A 247 -20.42 -14.70 8.31
CA ARG A 247 -21.68 -15.11 7.64
C ARG A 247 -22.78 -14.04 7.66
N GLN A 248 -22.64 -12.99 8.47
CA GLN A 248 -23.59 -11.88 8.53
C GLN A 248 -23.45 -10.92 7.34
N GLY A 249 -22.42 -11.12 6.50
CA GLY A 249 -22.18 -10.31 5.31
C GLY A 249 -21.21 -9.15 5.53
N GLU A 250 -20.56 -9.07 6.69
CA GLU A 250 -19.56 -8.04 6.98
C GLU A 250 -18.19 -8.46 6.43
N ASP A 251 -17.55 -7.57 5.67
CA ASP A 251 -16.20 -7.79 5.17
C ASP A 251 -15.18 -7.72 6.32
N LEU A 252 -14.26 -8.68 6.38
CA LEU A 252 -13.13 -8.66 7.30
C LEU A 252 -12.01 -7.78 6.74
N GLN A 253 -11.59 -6.78 7.52
CA GLN A 253 -10.56 -5.80 7.15
C GLN A 253 -9.39 -5.86 8.13
N SER A 254 -8.17 -5.56 7.65
CA SER A 254 -6.98 -5.48 8.52
C SER A 254 -7.20 -4.47 9.65
N GLY A 255 -6.75 -4.80 10.86
CA GLY A 255 -6.80 -3.86 11.98
C GLY A 255 -5.74 -2.77 11.87
N VAL A 256 -6.15 -1.52 12.07
CA VAL A 256 -5.31 -0.33 12.01
C VAL A 256 -5.23 0.31 13.40
N LEU A 257 -3.99 0.54 13.86
CA LEU A 257 -3.70 1.17 15.15
C LEU A 257 -3.55 2.70 15.04
N GLY A 258 -3.15 3.21 13.88
CA GLY A 258 -3.00 4.66 13.61
C GLY A 258 -1.65 5.26 14.01
N ILE A 259 -0.55 4.57 13.65
CA ILE A 259 0.81 5.02 13.96
C ILE A 259 1.68 5.09 12.71
N GLY A 260 2.56 6.10 12.67
CA GLY A 260 3.73 6.15 11.79
C GLY A 260 4.97 5.70 12.55
N LEU A 261 5.87 4.97 11.91
CA LEU A 261 7.15 4.53 12.49
C LEU A 261 8.32 5.31 11.87
N LYS A 262 9.38 5.55 12.64
CA LYS A 262 10.57 6.25 12.13
C LYS A 262 11.40 5.36 11.22
N GLY A 263 11.82 5.89 10.07
CA GLY A 263 12.71 5.21 9.12
C GLY A 263 12.06 4.05 8.36
N ASN A 264 12.77 3.54 7.35
CA ASN A 264 12.21 2.59 6.39
C ASN A 264 12.80 1.16 6.47
N ASP A 265 13.91 0.96 7.20
CA ASP A 265 14.53 -0.36 7.38
C ASP A 265 13.93 -1.13 8.56
N VAL A 266 12.80 -1.79 8.30
CA VAL A 266 12.02 -2.49 9.31
C VAL A 266 12.75 -3.64 10.02
N TYR A 267 13.87 -4.12 9.49
CA TYR A 267 14.62 -5.26 10.03
C TYR A 267 15.79 -4.85 10.92
N ALA A 268 16.26 -3.61 10.79
CA ALA A 268 17.39 -3.08 11.55
C ALA A 268 16.97 -2.15 12.68
N ILE A 269 15.82 -1.49 12.58
CA ILE A 269 15.47 -0.39 13.49
C ILE A 269 14.38 -0.76 14.51
N PRO A 270 14.41 -0.16 15.71
CA PRO A 270 13.37 -0.29 16.71
C PRO A 270 12.00 0.19 16.23
N ALA A 271 10.94 -0.28 16.88
CA ALA A 271 9.58 0.19 16.68
C ALA A 271 9.33 1.55 17.36
N GLU A 272 10.09 2.57 16.96
CA GLU A 272 9.93 3.94 17.44
C GLU A 272 8.85 4.67 16.64
N VAL A 273 7.90 5.26 17.36
CA VAL A 273 6.76 5.99 16.83
C VAL A 273 7.22 7.35 16.31
N ALA A 274 7.04 7.59 15.02
CA ALA A 274 7.25 8.90 14.39
C ALA A 274 6.06 9.82 14.64
N SER A 275 4.85 9.28 14.51
CA SER A 275 3.61 10.03 14.61
C SER A 275 2.47 9.13 15.12
N VAL A 276 1.51 9.76 15.79
CA VAL A 276 0.26 9.13 16.24
C VAL A 276 -0.88 9.90 15.63
N ARG A 277 -1.80 9.19 14.98
CA ARG A 277 -2.95 9.78 14.31
C ARG A 277 -3.97 10.24 15.36
N VAL A 278 -4.49 11.45 15.22
CA VAL A 278 -5.58 11.96 16.06
C VAL A 278 -6.82 11.07 15.86
N LYS A 279 -7.63 10.88 16.91
CA LYS A 279 -8.83 10.01 16.90
C LYS A 279 -8.55 8.56 16.47
N SER A 280 -7.31 8.11 16.56
CA SER A 280 -6.95 6.72 16.30
C SER A 280 -6.95 5.88 17.58
N PRO A 281 -7.03 4.54 17.46
CA PRO A 281 -6.87 3.64 18.60
C PRO A 281 -5.60 3.90 19.42
N ALA A 282 -4.49 4.27 18.77
CA ALA A 282 -3.25 4.64 19.43
C ALA A 282 -3.35 5.94 20.25
N ALA A 283 -4.04 6.97 19.73
CA ALA A 283 -4.24 8.22 20.44
C ALA A 283 -5.13 8.03 21.68
N GLU A 284 -6.15 7.18 21.59
CA GLU A 284 -7.08 6.89 22.70
C GLU A 284 -6.37 6.35 23.94
N ILE A 285 -5.33 5.54 23.75
CA ILE A 285 -4.50 5.00 24.85
C ILE A 285 -3.30 5.88 25.22
N GLY A 286 -3.20 7.08 24.63
CA GLY A 286 -2.17 8.06 24.96
C GLY A 286 -0.77 7.70 24.46
N LEU A 287 -0.68 6.92 23.37
CA LEU A 287 0.57 6.73 22.62
C LEU A 287 1.05 8.08 22.07
N LYS A 288 2.36 8.32 22.05
CA LYS A 288 2.95 9.59 21.58
C LYS A 288 4.12 9.35 20.62
N ALA A 289 4.40 10.35 19.79
CA ALA A 289 5.64 10.39 19.02
C ALA A 289 6.85 10.29 19.97
N GLY A 290 7.87 9.54 19.56
CA GLY A 290 9.07 9.22 20.36
C GLY A 290 8.93 8.00 21.27
N ASP A 291 7.73 7.47 21.47
CA ASP A 291 7.56 6.19 22.17
C ASP A 291 8.19 5.05 21.37
N LYS A 292 8.88 4.12 22.04
CA LYS A 292 9.30 2.85 21.44
C LYS A 292 8.34 1.76 21.87
N ILE A 293 7.64 1.14 20.93
CA ILE A 293 6.75 0.03 21.24
C ILE A 293 7.63 -1.19 21.56
N VAL A 294 7.52 -1.69 22.80
CA VAL A 294 8.35 -2.79 23.33
C VAL A 294 7.56 -4.07 23.57
N GLU A 295 6.23 -3.99 23.59
CA GLU A 295 5.36 -5.17 23.72
C GLU A 295 4.00 -4.94 23.04
N ILE A 296 3.49 -5.99 22.39
CA ILE A 296 2.12 -6.06 21.86
C ILE A 296 1.50 -7.38 22.29
N ASN A 297 0.37 -7.35 22.97
CA ASN A 297 -0.35 -8.56 23.44
C ASN A 297 0.57 -9.56 24.19
N GLY A 298 1.47 -9.07 25.03
CA GLY A 298 2.44 -9.92 25.75
C GLY A 298 3.66 -10.37 24.93
N GLN A 299 3.71 -10.06 23.63
CA GLN A 299 4.83 -10.41 22.76
C GLN A 299 5.86 -9.28 22.72
N GLU A 300 7.13 -9.60 22.99
CA GLU A 300 8.22 -8.64 22.96
C GLU A 300 8.47 -8.10 21.55
N VAL A 301 8.67 -6.77 21.46
CA VAL A 301 8.93 -6.03 20.23
C VAL A 301 10.26 -5.30 20.36
N THR A 302 11.28 -5.79 19.66
CA THR A 302 12.59 -5.14 19.55
C THR A 302 12.75 -4.35 18.25
N ARG A 303 11.99 -4.74 17.21
CA ARG A 303 12.13 -4.22 15.84
C ARG A 303 10.78 -4.03 15.17
N GLN A 304 10.72 -3.13 14.18
CA GLN A 304 9.49 -2.86 13.44
C GLN A 304 8.90 -4.10 12.76
N ALA A 305 9.74 -5.03 12.27
CA ALA A 305 9.27 -6.28 11.69
C ALA A 305 8.44 -7.11 12.70
N GLN A 306 8.87 -7.19 13.97
CA GLN A 306 8.13 -7.90 15.01
C GLN A 306 6.79 -7.23 15.32
N LEU A 307 6.76 -5.90 15.38
CA LEU A 307 5.51 -5.15 15.50
C LEU A 307 4.55 -5.47 14.35
N LYS A 308 5.04 -5.49 13.10
CA LYS A 308 4.23 -5.87 11.93
C LYS A 308 3.72 -7.31 12.02
N HIS A 309 4.53 -8.25 12.52
CA HIS A 309 4.11 -9.63 12.72
C HIS A 309 3.08 -9.81 13.84
N ALA A 310 3.13 -8.98 14.89
CA ALA A 310 2.18 -9.02 15.99
C ALA A 310 0.82 -8.41 15.59
N LEU A 311 0.84 -7.29 14.85
CA LEU A 311 -0.39 -6.61 14.39
C LEU A 311 -1.00 -7.23 13.14
N GLY A 312 -0.18 -7.76 12.23
CA GLY A 312 -0.62 -8.22 10.91
C GLY A 312 -1.76 -9.26 10.92
N PRO A 313 -1.80 -10.23 11.85
CA PRO A 313 -2.89 -11.20 11.91
C PRO A 313 -4.23 -10.62 12.39
N LEU A 314 -4.23 -9.45 13.03
CA LEU A 314 -5.39 -8.87 13.70
C LEU A 314 -6.30 -8.13 12.70
N TYR A 315 -7.60 -8.19 12.97
CA TYR A 315 -8.64 -7.52 12.21
C TYR A 315 -9.14 -6.26 12.92
N ALA A 316 -9.86 -5.43 12.17
CA ALA A 316 -10.70 -4.42 12.79
C ALA A 316 -11.68 -5.04 13.79
N GLY A 317 -11.91 -4.38 14.92
CA GLY A 317 -12.68 -4.89 16.04
C GLY A 317 -11.86 -5.70 17.06
N ASP A 318 -10.69 -6.21 16.68
CA ASP A 318 -9.82 -6.91 17.62
C ASP A 318 -9.22 -5.93 18.65
N LYS A 319 -9.07 -6.41 19.88
CA LYS A 319 -8.38 -5.65 20.95
C LYS A 319 -6.88 -5.90 20.91
N VAL A 320 -6.11 -4.86 21.20
CA VAL A 320 -4.66 -4.92 21.31
C VAL A 320 -4.17 -4.18 22.55
N ARG A 321 -3.31 -4.83 23.33
CA ARG A 321 -2.60 -4.21 24.46
C ARG A 321 -1.23 -3.73 24.04
N VAL A 322 -0.85 -2.51 24.41
CA VAL A 322 0.40 -1.87 23.99
C VAL A 322 1.24 -1.45 25.19
N VAL A 323 2.51 -1.87 25.21
CA VAL A 323 3.51 -1.39 26.17
C VAL A 323 4.63 -0.67 25.43
N VAL A 324 5.02 0.49 25.95
CA VAL A 324 6.05 1.34 25.36
C VAL A 324 7.18 1.65 26.32
N GLN A 325 8.31 2.03 25.76
CA GLN A 325 9.41 2.69 26.44
C GLN A 325 9.34 4.19 26.07
N ARG A 326 9.09 5.06 27.04
CA ARG A 326 9.01 6.53 26.90
C ARG A 326 10.15 7.16 27.68
N GLY A 327 11.19 7.60 26.98
CA GLY A 327 12.46 7.94 27.61
C GLY A 327 13.06 6.71 28.29
N ASP A 328 13.35 6.81 29.59
CA ASP A 328 13.89 5.71 30.40
C ASP A 328 12.80 4.88 31.12
N GLU A 329 11.53 5.24 30.99
CA GLU A 329 10.41 4.58 31.66
C GLU A 329 9.65 3.61 30.75
N ARG A 330 9.39 2.38 31.24
CA ARG A 330 8.48 1.41 30.60
C ARG A 330 7.04 1.66 31.06
N LYS A 331 6.13 1.91 30.13
CA LYS A 331 4.71 2.24 30.37
C LYS A 331 3.79 1.26 29.67
N ASP A 332 2.86 0.70 30.44
CA ASP A 332 1.71 -0.02 29.90
C ASP A 332 0.60 0.99 29.60
N LEU A 333 0.23 1.11 28.32
CA LEU A 333 -0.80 2.04 27.87
C LEU A 333 -2.20 1.42 27.90
N GLY A 334 -2.31 0.12 28.22
CA GLY A 334 -3.57 -0.60 28.27
C GLY A 334 -4.00 -1.12 26.90
N GLU A 335 -5.31 -1.40 26.78
CA GLU A 335 -5.93 -2.00 25.60
C GLU A 335 -6.71 -0.97 24.77
N THR A 336 -6.64 -1.12 23.44
CA THR A 336 -7.48 -0.39 22.48
C THR A 336 -8.08 -1.34 21.45
N THR A 337 -9.12 -0.91 20.74
CA THR A 337 -9.75 -1.67 19.66
C THR A 337 -9.27 -1.17 18.31
N LEU A 338 -8.73 -2.07 17.48
CA LEU A 338 -8.30 -1.73 16.13
C LEU A 338 -9.48 -1.36 15.25
N VAL A 339 -9.27 -0.39 14.36
CA VAL A 339 -10.30 0.06 13.41
C VAL A 339 -9.94 -0.37 12.00
N SER A 340 -10.92 -0.40 11.12
CA SER A 340 -10.71 -0.81 9.74
C SER A 340 -10.24 0.32 8.84
N GLU A 341 -10.72 1.53 9.12
CA GLU A 341 -10.31 2.79 8.52
C GLU A 341 -10.13 3.81 9.64
N LEU A 342 -9.12 4.66 9.52
CA LEU A 342 -8.95 5.80 10.41
C LEU A 342 -9.89 6.92 9.97
N VAL A 343 -10.41 7.69 10.93
CA VAL A 343 -11.16 8.90 10.63
C VAL A 343 -10.23 9.86 9.88
N PRO A 344 -10.60 10.34 8.67
CA PRO A 344 -9.77 11.26 7.93
C PRO A 344 -9.54 12.58 8.68
N TYR A 345 -8.28 12.96 8.83
CA TYR A 345 -7.85 14.19 9.47
C TYR A 345 -8.16 15.41 8.58
N ALA A 346 -8.95 16.34 9.09
CA ALA A 346 -9.19 17.63 8.45
C ALA A 346 -8.28 18.68 9.11
N ALA A 347 -7.26 19.15 8.36
CA ALA A 347 -6.32 20.14 8.88
C ALA A 347 -7.07 21.41 9.34
N PRO A 348 -6.74 21.94 10.53
CA PRO A 348 -7.34 23.19 10.99
C PRO A 348 -6.88 24.30 10.06
N TYR A 349 -7.82 25.16 9.66
CA TYR A 349 -7.55 26.37 8.90
C TYR A 349 -7.74 27.60 9.77
N LEU A 350 -6.70 28.42 9.87
CA LEU A 350 -6.71 29.71 10.57
C LEU A 350 -6.83 30.88 9.56
N GLY A 351 -6.21 30.78 8.40
CA GLY A 351 -6.19 31.80 7.35
C GLY A 351 -5.08 32.85 7.51
N VAL A 352 -3.90 32.42 7.94
CA VAL A 352 -2.70 33.29 7.98
C VAL A 352 -1.59 32.77 7.09
N LEU A 353 -0.82 33.71 6.54
CA LEU A 353 0.42 33.41 5.82
C LEU A 353 1.62 33.82 6.67
N PRO A 354 2.66 32.97 6.78
CA PRO A 354 3.86 33.30 7.52
C PRO A 354 4.75 34.30 6.78
N ARG A 355 5.55 35.06 7.53
CA ARG A 355 6.74 35.72 7.00
C ARG A 355 7.81 34.64 6.81
N ARG A 356 8.09 34.33 5.55
CA ARG A 356 9.13 33.39 5.14
C ARG A 356 10.47 33.87 5.72
N GLU A 357 11.27 32.94 6.27
CA GLU A 357 12.54 33.19 6.98
C GLU A 357 12.45 33.79 8.40
N SER A 358 11.26 34.07 8.93
CA SER A 358 11.15 34.56 10.32
C SER A 358 11.25 33.43 11.35
N GLN A 359 12.17 33.60 12.31
CA GLN A 359 12.13 32.92 13.60
C GLN A 359 12.18 34.00 14.68
N PRO A 360 11.14 34.14 15.52
CA PRO A 360 9.93 33.32 15.64
C PRO A 360 8.94 33.45 14.47
N PHE A 361 7.86 32.65 14.46
CA PHE A 361 6.77 32.75 13.48
C PHE A 361 6.11 34.14 13.54
N VAL A 362 6.09 34.85 12.41
CA VAL A 362 5.43 36.15 12.27
C VAL A 362 4.35 36.07 11.20
N VAL A 363 3.17 36.61 11.49
CA VAL A 363 2.08 36.75 10.52
C VAL A 363 2.49 37.77 9.44
N ARG A 364 2.59 37.34 8.18
CA ARG A 364 2.82 38.22 7.02
C ARG A 364 1.51 38.82 6.51
N HIS A 365 0.48 38.01 6.45
CA HIS A 365 -0.81 38.38 5.89
C HIS A 365 -1.92 37.59 6.57
N VAL A 366 -3.09 38.21 6.71
CA VAL A 366 -4.32 37.60 7.24
C VAL A 366 -5.33 37.59 6.10
N ILE A 367 -5.81 36.41 5.74
CA ILE A 367 -6.73 36.23 4.62
C ILE A 367 -8.09 36.82 5.01
N PRO A 368 -8.69 37.71 4.18
CA PRO A 368 -10.01 38.26 4.47
C PRO A 368 -11.08 37.17 4.66
N GLY A 369 -11.97 37.34 5.64
CA GLY A 369 -13.04 36.39 5.93
C GLY A 369 -12.58 35.05 6.52
N SER A 370 -11.32 34.95 6.95
CA SER A 370 -10.80 33.76 7.63
C SER A 370 -11.03 33.80 9.15
N PRO A 371 -10.94 32.66 9.85
CA PRO A 371 -11.01 32.62 11.32
C PRO A 371 -10.01 33.57 12.00
N ALA A 372 -8.82 33.76 11.42
CA ALA A 372 -7.82 34.70 11.91
C ALA A 372 -8.27 36.15 11.81
N ALA A 373 -8.90 36.53 10.70
CA ALA A 373 -9.45 37.88 10.51
C ALA A 373 -10.55 38.16 11.52
N ASP A 374 -11.47 37.20 11.70
CA ASP A 374 -12.59 37.31 12.64
C ASP A 374 -12.11 37.37 14.10
N ALA A 375 -11.03 36.64 14.42
CA ALA A 375 -10.40 36.66 15.73
C ALA A 375 -9.49 37.88 15.98
N GLY A 376 -9.30 38.74 14.98
CA GLY A 376 -8.54 39.98 15.10
C GLY A 376 -7.02 39.82 15.09
N LEU A 377 -6.49 38.75 14.47
CA LEU A 377 -5.07 38.67 14.14
C LEU A 377 -4.71 39.75 13.12
N LEU A 378 -3.48 40.26 13.21
CA LEU A 378 -2.97 41.30 12.33
C LEU A 378 -1.61 40.91 11.75
N PRO A 379 -1.27 41.40 10.53
CA PRO A 379 0.09 41.34 10.04
C PRO A 379 1.09 41.92 11.06
N GLY A 380 2.17 41.19 11.32
CA GLY A 380 3.19 41.54 12.31
C GLY A 380 3.03 40.84 13.66
N ASP A 381 1.89 40.22 13.95
CA ASP A 381 1.72 39.40 15.16
C ASP A 381 2.72 38.25 15.19
N VAL A 382 3.34 38.03 16.35
CA VAL A 382 4.29 36.94 16.58
C VAL A 382 3.62 35.83 17.35
N LEU A 383 3.46 34.65 16.75
CA LEU A 383 2.82 33.52 17.41
C LEU A 383 3.78 32.87 18.43
N ARG A 384 3.38 32.84 19.70
CA ARG A 384 4.18 32.30 20.81
C ARG A 384 3.69 30.94 21.27
N LYS A 385 2.38 30.71 21.27
CA LYS A 385 1.77 29.44 21.65
C LYS A 385 0.58 29.08 20.77
N TRP A 386 0.39 27.78 20.58
CA TRP A 386 -0.79 27.15 20.04
C TRP A 386 -1.33 26.15 21.05
N ASN A 387 -2.50 26.44 21.61
CA ASN A 387 -3.01 25.86 22.84
C ASN A 387 -1.94 25.93 23.95
N ASP A 388 -1.59 24.80 24.56
CA ASP A 388 -0.57 24.73 25.60
C ASP A 388 0.86 24.55 25.06
N GLN A 389 1.05 24.46 23.73
CA GLN A 389 2.34 24.18 23.11
C GLN A 389 3.07 25.48 22.73
N ASP A 390 4.35 25.57 23.06
CA ASP A 390 5.23 26.67 22.62
C ASP A 390 5.55 26.55 21.13
N THR A 391 5.49 27.67 20.41
CA THR A 391 5.66 27.71 18.95
C THR A 391 6.79 28.63 18.52
N PRO A 392 8.06 28.33 18.88
CA PRO A 392 9.20 29.20 18.55
C PRO A 392 9.54 29.23 17.06
N THR A 393 9.06 28.26 16.27
CA THR A 393 9.37 28.10 14.85
C THR A 393 8.11 27.71 14.07
N MET A 394 8.15 27.86 12.74
CA MET A 394 7.07 27.39 11.86
C MET A 394 6.80 25.90 12.03
N ASP A 395 7.84 25.07 12.15
CA ASP A 395 7.67 23.63 12.37
C ASP A 395 6.97 23.35 13.70
N ALA A 396 7.28 24.08 14.77
CA ALA A 396 6.58 23.95 16.05
C ALA A 396 5.11 24.40 15.96
N VAL A 397 4.80 25.46 15.20
CA VAL A 397 3.40 25.84 14.93
C VAL A 397 2.66 24.70 14.23
N ARG A 398 3.29 24.08 13.23
CA ARG A 398 2.68 22.99 12.46
C ARG A 398 2.49 21.73 13.29
N ASP A 399 3.47 21.35 14.10
CA ASP A 399 3.38 20.21 14.99
C ASP A 399 2.29 20.42 16.05
N ALA A 400 2.14 21.64 16.55
CA ALA A 400 1.05 21.99 17.46
C ALA A 400 -0.32 21.97 16.76
N ALA A 401 -0.41 22.54 15.55
CA ALA A 401 -1.63 22.51 14.74
C ALA A 401 -2.03 21.10 14.32
N ALA A 402 -1.09 20.18 14.15
CA ALA A 402 -1.35 18.77 13.85
C ALA A 402 -2.13 18.04 14.97
N GLY A 403 -2.15 18.60 16.18
CA GLY A 403 -2.96 18.12 17.30
C GLY A 403 -4.37 18.73 17.37
N SER A 404 -4.78 19.52 16.37
CA SER A 404 -6.10 20.15 16.28
C SER A 404 -6.73 19.83 14.92
N GLU A 405 -8.04 19.98 14.79
CA GLU A 405 -8.78 19.77 13.55
C GLU A 405 -9.73 20.93 13.25
N ALA A 406 -10.24 20.97 12.01
CA ALA A 406 -11.37 21.84 11.67
C ALA A 406 -12.54 21.62 12.64
N GLY A 407 -13.07 22.72 13.19
CA GLY A 407 -14.13 22.76 14.20
C GLY A 407 -13.64 22.86 15.65
N ASP A 408 -12.35 22.67 15.93
CA ASP A 408 -11.81 22.79 17.29
C ASP A 408 -11.71 24.27 17.72
N GLU A 409 -11.96 24.54 19.01
CA GLU A 409 -11.59 25.83 19.63
C GLU A 409 -10.09 25.81 19.93
N ILE A 410 -9.36 26.75 19.35
CA ILE A 410 -7.91 26.90 19.51
C ILE A 410 -7.62 28.20 20.24
N ALA A 411 -6.73 28.14 21.22
CA ALA A 411 -6.21 29.29 21.93
C ALA A 411 -4.79 29.61 21.45
N LEU A 412 -4.55 30.85 21.02
CA LEU A 412 -3.24 31.35 20.64
C LEU A 412 -2.75 32.36 21.67
N VAL A 413 -1.45 32.35 21.93
CA VAL A 413 -0.77 33.49 22.58
C VAL A 413 0.06 34.19 21.52
N VAL A 414 -0.25 35.45 21.23
CA VAL A 414 0.51 36.27 20.28
C VAL A 414 1.20 37.42 21.00
N ASP A 415 2.34 37.84 20.45
CA ASP A 415 3.07 39.03 20.86
C ASP A 415 2.89 40.10 19.77
N ARG A 416 2.20 41.18 20.14
CA ARG A 416 1.90 42.32 19.28
C ARG A 416 2.61 43.55 19.83
N GLY A 417 3.75 43.89 19.22
CA GLY A 417 4.54 45.06 19.64
C GLY A 417 5.06 44.99 21.08
N GLY A 418 5.28 43.79 21.62
CA GLY A 418 5.74 43.56 23.00
C GLY A 418 4.62 43.25 24.00
N GLU A 419 3.35 43.42 23.61
CA GLU A 419 2.18 43.05 24.43
C GLU A 419 1.74 41.61 24.11
N LYS A 420 1.52 40.80 25.15
CA LYS A 420 0.97 39.44 24.99
C LYS A 420 -0.54 39.50 24.95
N LEU A 421 -1.12 38.94 23.90
CA LEU A 421 -2.56 38.85 23.70
C LEU A 421 -2.97 37.38 23.61
N ASP A 422 -4.03 37.02 24.32
CA ASP A 422 -4.68 35.71 24.20
C ASP A 422 -5.79 35.84 23.16
N ILE A 423 -5.69 35.07 22.08
CA ILE A 423 -6.68 35.04 21.00
C ILE A 423 -7.31 33.67 20.94
N LYS A 424 -8.64 33.60 20.90
CA LYS A 424 -9.37 32.35 20.71
C LYS A 424 -10.13 32.40 19.38
N PHE A 425 -10.14 31.27 18.69
CA PHE A 425 -10.90 31.11 17.46
C PHE A 425 -11.36 29.65 17.31
N THR A 426 -12.35 29.42 16.46
CA THR A 426 -12.72 28.09 16.00
C THR A 426 -12.06 27.86 14.65
N ALA A 427 -11.23 26.83 14.52
CA ALA A 427 -10.63 26.50 13.22
C ALA A 427 -11.72 26.09 12.22
N ASP A 428 -11.54 26.47 10.96
CA ASP A 428 -12.42 26.00 9.88
C ASP A 428 -11.74 24.90 9.07
N ALA A 429 -12.46 24.32 8.11
CA ALA A 429 -11.88 23.52 7.05
C ALA A 429 -11.16 24.44 6.04
N LEU A 430 -10.12 23.91 5.40
CA LEU A 430 -9.43 24.64 4.34
C LEU A 430 -10.39 24.91 3.18
N PRO A 431 -10.51 26.17 2.71
CA PRO A 431 -11.32 26.49 1.54
C PRO A 431 -10.81 25.75 0.29
N GLU A 432 -11.75 25.34 -0.56
CA GLU A 432 -11.44 24.74 -1.85
C GLU A 432 -11.02 25.79 -2.87
N GLU A 433 -11.55 27.01 -2.78
CA GLU A 433 -11.17 28.12 -3.66
C GLU A 433 -9.77 28.65 -3.35
N VAL A 434 -9.07 29.10 -4.40
CA VAL A 434 -7.79 29.79 -4.23
C VAL A 434 -8.07 31.17 -3.63
N ALA A 435 -7.55 31.40 -2.43
CA ALA A 435 -7.67 32.71 -1.77
C ALA A 435 -7.12 33.83 -2.66
N GLU A 436 -7.71 35.03 -2.53
CA GLU A 436 -7.14 36.22 -3.14
C GLU A 436 -5.70 36.39 -2.68
N ALA A 437 -4.80 36.60 -3.65
CA ALA A 437 -3.39 36.46 -3.36
C ALA A 437 -2.88 37.64 -2.53
N PRO A 438 -2.04 37.39 -1.52
CA PRO A 438 -1.41 38.48 -0.78
C PRO A 438 -0.53 39.31 -1.73
N PRO A 439 -0.24 40.57 -1.37
CA PRO A 439 0.78 41.35 -2.05
C PRO A 439 2.09 40.56 -2.16
N ALA A 440 2.76 40.71 -3.31
CA ALA A 440 4.06 40.09 -3.52
C ALA A 440 5.02 40.47 -2.37
N PRO A 441 5.84 39.53 -1.88
CA PRO A 441 6.84 39.86 -0.87
C PRO A 441 7.74 40.99 -1.35
N ALA A 442 8.07 41.94 -0.47
CA ALA A 442 9.07 42.95 -0.79
C ALA A 442 10.40 42.27 -1.15
N LEU A 443 11.06 42.76 -2.21
CA LEU A 443 12.35 42.23 -2.62
C LEU A 443 13.41 42.58 -1.57
N PRO A 444 14.13 41.59 -1.02
CA PRO A 444 15.19 41.85 -0.07
C PRO A 444 16.39 42.48 -0.76
N ASP A 445 17.15 43.26 0.01
CA ASP A 445 18.47 43.76 -0.37
C ASP A 445 19.52 42.65 -0.17
N ALA A 446 19.58 41.72 -1.11
CA ALA A 446 20.46 40.56 -1.09
C ALA A 446 21.16 40.36 -2.44
N PRO A 447 22.30 39.64 -2.49
CA PRO A 447 22.99 39.37 -3.74
C PRO A 447 22.13 38.61 -4.74
N VAL A 448 22.30 38.94 -6.02
CA VAL A 448 21.64 38.26 -7.14
C VAL A 448 22.26 36.87 -7.32
N VAL A 449 21.42 35.85 -7.49
CA VAL A 449 21.85 34.48 -7.84
C VAL A 449 21.98 34.34 -9.36
N LYS A 450 22.40 33.17 -9.86
CA LYS A 450 22.31 32.91 -11.29
C LYS A 450 20.83 32.86 -11.69
N THR A 451 20.40 33.77 -12.58
CA THR A 451 19.01 33.87 -13.05
C THR A 451 18.91 33.54 -14.55
N GLY A 452 17.68 33.47 -15.07
CA GLY A 452 17.40 33.06 -16.44
C GLY A 452 17.32 31.54 -16.60
N VAL A 453 17.57 31.06 -17.81
CA VAL A 453 17.51 29.62 -18.11
C VAL A 453 18.81 28.94 -17.68
N VAL A 454 18.69 27.90 -16.86
CA VAL A 454 19.79 27.12 -16.32
C VAL A 454 19.59 25.65 -16.66
N GLU A 455 20.61 25.03 -17.24
CA GLU A 455 20.60 23.60 -17.55
C GLU A 455 20.83 22.78 -16.28
N VAL A 456 20.02 21.73 -16.05
CA VAL A 456 20.13 20.81 -14.92
C VAL A 456 20.75 19.50 -15.42
N LYS A 457 22.02 19.26 -15.07
CA LYS A 457 22.77 18.07 -15.52
C LYS A 457 22.94 17.06 -14.41
N LEU A 458 22.35 15.89 -14.58
CA LEU A 458 22.49 14.75 -13.67
C LEU A 458 23.34 13.68 -14.34
N ALA A 459 24.42 13.25 -13.69
CA ALA A 459 25.45 12.39 -14.31
C ALA A 459 24.93 11.03 -14.80
N GLU A 460 23.91 10.48 -14.15
CA GLU A 460 23.34 9.15 -14.44
C GLU A 460 22.02 9.22 -15.24
N ALA A 461 21.47 10.41 -15.45
CA ALA A 461 20.21 10.60 -16.17
C ALA A 461 20.44 10.93 -17.64
N LYS A 462 19.65 10.30 -18.52
CA LYS A 462 19.65 10.59 -19.97
C LYS A 462 18.60 11.64 -20.36
N ASN A 463 17.69 11.94 -19.45
CA ASN A 463 16.64 12.92 -19.64
C ASN A 463 17.23 14.34 -19.70
N SER A 464 16.60 15.22 -20.49
CA SER A 464 16.91 16.65 -20.47
C SER A 464 16.10 17.35 -19.38
N CYS A 465 16.69 18.36 -18.74
CA CYS A 465 15.99 19.20 -17.78
C CYS A 465 16.59 20.61 -17.80
N VAL A 466 15.71 21.60 -17.77
CA VAL A 466 16.08 23.01 -17.61
C VAL A 466 15.27 23.63 -16.50
N ALA A 467 15.82 24.66 -15.86
CA ALA A 467 15.10 25.50 -14.92
C ALA A 467 15.09 26.94 -15.41
N PHE A 468 13.94 27.61 -15.29
CA PHE A 468 13.86 29.06 -15.38
C PHE A 468 13.85 29.65 -13.98
N VAL A 469 14.87 30.48 -13.71
CA VAL A 469 15.04 31.17 -12.43
C VAL A 469 14.72 32.65 -12.62
N PRO A 470 13.64 33.17 -12.00
CA PRO A 470 13.28 34.58 -12.09
C PRO A 470 14.40 35.55 -11.70
N GLU A 471 14.41 36.72 -12.33
CA GLU A 471 15.40 37.78 -12.05
C GLU A 471 15.34 38.33 -10.62
N ASN A 472 14.21 38.14 -9.95
CA ASN A 472 13.98 38.61 -8.60
C ASN A 472 14.37 37.58 -7.52
N CYS A 473 14.84 36.38 -7.89
CA CYS A 473 15.43 35.44 -6.94
C CYS A 473 16.72 36.01 -6.35
N ARG A 474 16.92 35.80 -5.04
CA ARG A 474 18.07 36.32 -4.29
C ARG A 474 18.72 35.23 -3.45
N GLN A 475 19.99 35.42 -3.12
CA GLN A 475 20.74 34.46 -2.32
C GLN A 475 20.14 34.40 -0.90
N GLY A 476 19.84 33.19 -0.42
CA GLY A 476 19.27 32.96 0.90
C GLY A 476 17.76 33.13 1.01
N GLN A 477 17.10 33.66 -0.03
CA GLN A 477 15.65 33.86 -0.06
C GLN A 477 14.95 32.56 -0.52
N PRO A 478 14.04 31.96 0.27
CA PRO A 478 13.26 30.80 -0.14
C PRO A 478 12.34 31.09 -1.32
N ALA A 479 12.71 30.57 -2.49
CA ALA A 479 11.88 30.57 -3.68
C ALA A 479 10.83 29.45 -3.63
N GLY A 480 9.68 29.67 -4.26
CA GLY A 480 8.78 28.57 -4.60
C GLY A 480 9.36 27.73 -5.74
N LEU A 481 8.89 26.50 -5.92
CA LEU A 481 9.31 25.64 -7.03
C LEU A 481 8.09 25.00 -7.70
N LEU A 482 7.90 25.27 -8.99
CA LEU A 482 6.95 24.60 -9.84
C LEU A 482 7.69 23.63 -10.77
N VAL A 483 7.42 22.34 -10.63
CA VAL A 483 7.89 21.32 -11.57
C VAL A 483 6.77 21.06 -12.57
N TRP A 484 6.96 21.48 -13.82
CA TRP A 484 5.94 21.33 -14.86
C TRP A 484 6.28 20.20 -15.82
N LEU A 485 5.43 19.18 -15.85
CA LEU A 485 5.57 17.97 -16.65
C LEU A 485 4.73 18.09 -17.91
N HIS A 486 5.40 18.27 -19.04
CA HIS A 486 4.73 18.33 -20.33
C HIS A 486 4.25 16.95 -20.80
N ALA A 487 3.40 16.93 -21.83
CA ALA A 487 3.13 15.71 -22.57
C ALA A 487 4.44 15.09 -23.10
N PRO A 488 4.58 13.74 -23.10
CA PRO A 488 5.78 13.06 -23.57
C PRO A 488 6.19 13.48 -24.98
N GLY A 489 7.49 13.57 -25.21
CA GLY A 489 8.04 14.02 -26.49
C GLY A 489 8.89 15.29 -26.37
N LYS A 490 9.17 15.91 -27.52
CA LYS A 490 9.85 17.21 -27.56
C LYS A 490 8.83 18.32 -27.46
N PHE A 491 9.17 19.37 -26.73
CA PHE A 491 8.42 20.61 -26.62
C PHE A 491 9.39 21.78 -26.69
N GLU A 492 8.89 22.95 -27.11
CA GLU A 492 9.70 24.17 -27.21
C GLU A 492 9.81 24.82 -25.83
N GLN A 493 10.97 24.63 -25.18
CA GLN A 493 11.19 25.08 -23.80
C GLN A 493 11.00 26.60 -23.64
N ASP A 494 11.48 27.39 -24.60
CA ASP A 494 11.38 28.85 -24.57
C ASP A 494 9.92 29.34 -24.64
N GLU A 495 9.06 28.61 -25.35
CA GLU A 495 7.62 28.92 -25.42
C GLU A 495 6.96 28.68 -24.06
N VAL A 496 7.20 27.51 -23.45
CA VAL A 496 6.67 27.19 -22.12
C VAL A 496 7.18 28.19 -21.10
N ILE A 497 8.48 28.49 -21.08
CA ILE A 497 9.04 29.49 -20.17
C ILE A 497 8.39 30.85 -20.39
N GLY A 498 8.16 31.26 -21.65
CA GLY A 498 7.48 32.50 -21.99
C GLY A 498 6.07 32.58 -21.40
N GLN A 499 5.30 31.49 -21.44
CA GLN A 499 3.93 31.42 -20.94
C GLN A 499 3.80 31.57 -19.41
N TRP A 500 4.84 31.19 -18.66
CA TRP A 500 4.84 31.23 -17.19
C TRP A 500 5.65 32.39 -16.61
N ARG A 501 6.49 33.05 -17.42
CA ARG A 501 7.53 33.97 -16.96
C ARG A 501 7.01 35.04 -16.00
N ASP A 502 5.93 35.72 -16.38
CA ASP A 502 5.46 36.91 -15.68
C ASP A 502 4.85 36.53 -14.32
N ASP A 503 3.95 35.52 -14.30
CA ASP A 503 3.35 35.00 -13.06
C ASP A 503 4.41 34.51 -12.06
N LEU A 504 5.37 33.72 -12.55
CA LEU A 504 6.43 33.17 -11.72
C LEU A 504 7.38 34.25 -11.19
N SER A 505 7.68 35.25 -12.02
CA SER A 505 8.55 36.36 -11.64
C SER A 505 7.90 37.26 -10.61
N GLU A 506 6.60 37.48 -10.66
CA GLU A 506 5.91 38.28 -9.64
C GLU A 506 6.06 37.66 -8.23
N ARG A 507 6.10 36.33 -8.14
CA ARG A 507 6.06 35.61 -6.86
C ARG A 507 7.37 34.92 -6.45
N GLY A 508 8.42 35.05 -7.25
CA GLY A 508 9.72 34.43 -6.98
C GLY A 508 9.62 32.90 -6.96
N VAL A 509 9.02 32.33 -8.00
CA VAL A 509 8.84 30.88 -8.17
C VAL A 509 9.74 30.40 -9.30
N ILE A 510 10.60 29.43 -9.01
CA ILE A 510 11.45 28.77 -10.01
C ILE A 510 10.61 27.75 -10.77
N LEU A 511 10.75 27.69 -12.08
CA LEU A 511 10.13 26.65 -12.92
C LEU A 511 11.17 25.60 -13.30
N LEU A 512 10.88 24.34 -13.04
CA LEU A 512 11.66 23.19 -13.48
C LEU A 512 10.91 22.47 -14.59
N LEU A 513 11.59 22.19 -15.71
CA LEU A 513 11.03 21.56 -16.91
C LEU A 513 11.79 20.27 -17.25
N PRO A 514 11.46 19.14 -16.59
CA PRO A 514 11.97 17.83 -16.97
C PRO A 514 11.32 17.37 -18.28
N GLN A 515 12.10 16.70 -19.14
CA GLN A 515 11.62 16.09 -20.37
C GLN A 515 11.65 14.56 -20.26
N SER A 516 10.60 13.90 -20.76
CA SER A 516 10.54 12.44 -20.83
C SER A 516 11.60 11.88 -21.78
N LEU A 517 12.16 10.73 -21.43
CA LEU A 517 13.11 10.01 -22.27
C LEU A 517 12.38 9.24 -23.39
N ASP A 518 11.26 8.60 -23.04
CA ASP A 518 10.36 7.98 -24.01
C ASP A 518 9.46 9.07 -24.63
N PRO A 519 9.48 9.26 -25.95
CA PRO A 519 8.69 10.31 -26.60
C PRO A 519 7.18 10.02 -26.60
N LYS A 520 6.74 8.85 -26.12
CA LYS A 520 5.33 8.45 -26.12
C LYS A 520 4.70 8.39 -24.74
N ARG A 521 5.49 8.30 -23.67
CA ARG A 521 4.98 8.13 -22.31
C ARG A 521 5.99 8.56 -21.25
N TRP A 522 5.48 8.91 -20.08
CA TRP A 522 6.24 8.91 -18.84
C TRP A 522 6.30 7.49 -18.27
N THR A 523 7.41 7.17 -17.61
CA THR A 523 7.63 5.87 -16.96
C THR A 523 7.92 6.05 -15.47
N ALA A 524 7.58 5.04 -14.65
CA ALA A 524 7.77 5.12 -13.20
C ALA A 524 9.22 5.43 -12.76
N PRO A 525 10.29 4.87 -13.39
CA PRO A 525 11.67 5.24 -13.04
C PRO A 525 12.00 6.72 -13.25
N GLU A 526 11.29 7.43 -14.13
CA GLU A 526 11.53 8.86 -14.35
C GLU A 526 11.07 9.73 -13.17
N ALA A 527 10.33 9.17 -12.21
CA ALA A 527 9.99 9.87 -10.96
C ALA A 527 11.23 10.13 -10.09
N GLU A 528 12.19 9.20 -10.08
CA GLU A 528 13.46 9.32 -9.37
C GLU A 528 14.30 10.44 -10.00
N PHE A 529 14.43 10.44 -11.33
CA PHE A 529 15.09 11.51 -12.07
C PHE A 529 14.53 12.91 -11.74
N ILE A 530 13.20 13.04 -11.68
CA ILE A 530 12.57 14.34 -11.35
C ILE A 530 12.90 14.74 -9.91
N THR A 531 12.93 13.78 -9.00
CA THR A 531 13.31 14.01 -7.59
C THR A 531 14.77 14.48 -7.48
N ASP A 532 15.67 13.86 -8.24
CA ASP A 532 17.08 14.26 -8.31
C ASP A 532 17.26 15.66 -8.91
N ALA A 533 16.46 16.01 -9.92
CA ALA A 533 16.49 17.34 -10.52
C ALA A 533 16.04 18.43 -9.53
N ILE A 534 15.02 18.14 -8.71
CA ILE A 534 14.62 19.03 -7.60
C ILE A 534 15.78 19.17 -6.60
N ALA A 535 16.41 18.06 -6.22
CA ALA A 535 17.53 18.07 -5.28
C ALA A 535 18.73 18.87 -5.83
N ASP A 536 18.98 18.83 -7.14
CA ASP A 536 20.03 19.62 -7.78
C ASP A 536 19.75 21.12 -7.75
N ILE A 537 18.50 21.52 -8.00
CA ILE A 537 18.06 22.92 -7.83
C ILE A 537 18.24 23.38 -6.38
N GLN A 538 17.88 22.53 -5.40
CA GLN A 538 18.03 22.84 -3.97
C GLN A 538 19.49 23.02 -3.52
N LYS A 539 20.47 22.47 -4.24
CA LYS A 539 21.90 22.73 -3.95
C LYS A 539 22.32 24.16 -4.30
N ASN A 540 21.68 24.74 -5.31
CA ASN A 540 22.09 26.03 -5.89
C ASN A 540 21.18 27.19 -5.45
N TYR A 541 19.94 26.89 -5.06
CA TYR A 541 18.93 27.87 -4.68
C TYR A 541 18.27 27.46 -3.36
N THR A 542 17.95 28.45 -2.53
CA THR A 542 17.14 28.22 -1.33
C THR A 542 15.70 28.01 -1.77
N ILE A 543 15.21 26.77 -1.67
CA ILE A 543 13.82 26.42 -2.00
C ILE A 543 13.00 26.29 -0.73
N ASP A 544 11.81 26.88 -0.74
CA ASP A 544 10.83 26.73 0.31
C ASP A 544 10.18 25.34 0.23
N SER A 545 10.46 24.48 1.21
CA SER A 545 9.93 23.11 1.27
C SER A 545 8.42 23.04 1.47
N GLN A 546 7.75 24.16 1.75
CA GLN A 546 6.29 24.25 1.81
C GLN A 546 5.66 24.62 0.47
N ARG A 547 6.45 24.99 -0.54
CA ARG A 547 5.97 25.51 -1.83
C ARG A 547 6.60 24.82 -3.04
N ILE A 548 6.73 23.49 -2.94
CA ILE A 548 7.13 22.64 -4.07
C ILE A 548 5.88 21.98 -4.65
N VAL A 549 5.57 22.33 -5.90
CA VAL A 549 4.43 21.82 -6.66
C VAL A 549 4.92 21.02 -7.84
N VAL A 550 4.27 19.89 -8.11
CA VAL A 550 4.41 19.18 -9.39
C VAL A 550 3.10 19.26 -10.15
N GLY A 551 3.14 19.74 -11.39
CA GLY A 551 1.97 19.92 -12.24
C GLY A 551 2.21 19.42 -13.65
N GLY A 552 1.16 19.34 -14.44
CA GLY A 552 1.27 18.99 -15.85
C GLY A 552 -0.08 18.65 -16.47
N GLU A 553 -0.11 18.57 -17.80
CA GLU A 553 -1.30 18.25 -18.57
C GLU A 553 -1.30 16.79 -19.03
N GLY A 554 -2.49 16.17 -19.09
CA GLY A 554 -2.68 14.83 -19.65
C GLY A 554 -1.73 13.78 -19.05
N ALA A 555 -0.85 13.21 -19.87
CA ALA A 555 0.13 12.22 -19.41
C ALA A 555 1.19 12.80 -18.44
N GLY A 556 1.53 14.09 -18.55
CA GLY A 556 2.37 14.78 -17.59
C GLY A 556 1.66 15.00 -16.26
N GLY A 557 0.36 15.33 -16.29
CA GLY A 557 -0.47 15.42 -15.09
C GLY A 557 -0.63 14.08 -14.37
N ALA A 558 -0.78 12.98 -15.12
CA ALA A 558 -0.78 11.63 -14.56
C ALA A 558 0.56 11.27 -13.89
N MET A 559 1.69 11.75 -14.42
CA MET A 559 3.00 11.61 -13.81
C MET A 559 3.15 12.49 -12.56
N ALA A 560 2.62 13.72 -12.60
CA ALA A 560 2.58 14.62 -11.44
C ALA A 560 1.83 13.97 -10.27
N TRP A 561 0.70 13.31 -10.57
CA TRP A 561 -0.04 12.51 -9.60
C TRP A 561 0.81 11.42 -8.95
N LEU A 562 1.53 10.64 -9.76
CA LEU A 562 2.40 9.57 -9.29
C LEU A 562 3.48 10.09 -8.34
N ILE A 563 4.15 11.18 -8.74
CA ILE A 563 5.24 11.79 -7.97
C ILE A 563 4.71 12.38 -6.67
N GLY A 564 3.63 13.17 -6.72
CA GLY A 564 3.05 13.75 -5.51
C GLY A 564 2.62 12.69 -4.49
N ARG A 565 2.13 11.55 -4.96
CA ARG A 565 1.79 10.41 -4.10
C ARG A 565 3.02 9.72 -3.50
N GLN A 566 4.10 9.56 -4.26
CA GLN A 566 5.30 8.84 -3.84
C GLN A 566 6.25 9.70 -2.99
N GLN A 567 6.34 10.99 -3.29
CA GLN A 567 7.33 11.93 -2.75
C GLN A 567 6.68 12.94 -1.78
N ARG A 568 5.83 12.46 -0.86
CA ARG A 568 5.08 13.32 0.07
C ARG A 568 5.95 14.08 1.08
N GLU A 569 7.20 13.66 1.27
CA GLU A 569 8.15 14.41 2.10
C GLU A 569 8.63 15.68 1.39
N LEU A 570 8.67 15.67 0.05
CA LEU A 570 9.18 16.74 -0.78
C LEU A 570 8.07 17.62 -1.38
N ILE A 571 7.02 17.00 -1.91
CA ILE A 571 5.97 17.67 -2.67
C ILE A 571 4.84 18.13 -1.74
N ARG A 572 4.32 19.33 -1.98
CA ARG A 572 3.24 19.96 -1.19
C ARG A 572 1.98 20.22 -1.98
N GLY A 573 2.11 20.38 -3.29
CA GLY A 573 0.97 20.52 -4.19
C GLY A 573 1.12 19.66 -5.44
N VAL A 574 0.00 19.14 -5.93
CA VAL A 574 -0.09 18.47 -7.23
C VAL A 574 -1.13 19.16 -8.10
N ALA A 575 -0.76 19.53 -9.32
CA ALA A 575 -1.66 20.16 -10.28
C ALA A 575 -1.86 19.27 -11.54
N PRO A 576 -2.67 18.19 -11.47
CA PRO A 576 -2.92 17.29 -12.60
C PRO A 576 -3.98 17.88 -13.53
N ILE A 577 -3.57 18.78 -14.42
CA ILE A 577 -4.47 19.53 -15.29
C ILE A 577 -5.10 18.61 -16.34
N GLY A 578 -6.43 18.49 -16.31
CA GLY A 578 -7.20 17.64 -17.21
C GLY A 578 -6.75 16.17 -17.24
N ALA A 579 -6.09 15.69 -16.20
CA ALA A 579 -5.45 14.37 -16.19
C ALA A 579 -6.21 13.37 -15.30
N PRO A 580 -6.66 12.22 -15.84
CA PRO A 580 -7.25 11.18 -15.01
C PRO A 580 -6.19 10.53 -14.12
N VAL A 581 -6.61 10.09 -12.93
CA VAL A 581 -5.72 9.34 -12.03
C VAL A 581 -5.40 7.98 -12.64
N PRO A 582 -4.11 7.55 -12.65
CA PRO A 582 -3.73 6.22 -13.09
C PRO A 582 -4.49 5.12 -12.34
N ARG A 583 -4.89 4.06 -13.05
CA ARG A 583 -5.58 2.89 -12.45
C ARG A 583 -4.80 2.34 -11.26
N GLY A 584 -5.47 2.17 -10.11
CA GLY A 584 -4.86 1.67 -8.87
C GLY A 584 -4.17 2.74 -8.02
N GLY A 585 -4.24 4.02 -8.40
CA GLY A 585 -3.75 5.14 -7.60
C GLY A 585 -4.73 5.50 -6.48
N THR A 586 -4.76 4.72 -5.39
CA THR A 586 -5.49 5.13 -4.17
C THR A 586 -4.92 6.46 -3.68
N PRO A 587 -5.77 7.47 -3.39
CA PRO A 587 -5.33 8.70 -2.77
C PRO A 587 -4.53 8.44 -1.50
N PRO A 588 -3.51 9.27 -1.21
CA PRO A 588 -2.82 9.16 0.06
C PRO A 588 -3.79 9.48 1.21
N GLU A 589 -3.53 8.94 2.40
CA GLU A 589 -4.24 9.38 3.60
C GLU A 589 -3.89 10.85 3.91
N SER A 590 -4.87 11.67 4.29
CA SER A 590 -4.59 13.01 4.82
C SER A 590 -3.70 12.90 6.05
N ASP A 591 -2.51 13.49 5.99
CA ASP A 591 -1.49 13.43 7.04
C ASP A 591 -0.97 14.82 7.38
N PRO A 592 -1.09 15.26 8.66
CA PRO A 592 -0.59 16.57 9.08
C PRO A 592 0.90 16.77 8.82
N GLN A 593 1.71 15.71 8.87
CA GLN A 593 3.16 15.78 8.63
C GLN A 593 3.50 15.68 7.14
N GLN A 594 2.72 14.91 6.38
CA GLN A 594 2.90 14.69 4.95
C GLN A 594 1.81 15.40 4.12
N ARG A 595 1.58 16.69 4.38
CA ARG A 595 0.52 17.47 3.73
C ARG A 595 0.70 17.48 2.21
N LEU A 596 -0.42 17.29 1.51
CA LEU A 596 -0.48 17.31 0.07
C LEU A 596 -1.80 17.96 -0.35
N ALA A 597 -1.71 19.01 -1.14
CA ALA A 597 -2.85 19.71 -1.71
C ALA A 597 -2.97 19.45 -3.21
N PHE A 598 -4.18 19.60 -3.73
CA PHE A 598 -4.48 19.34 -5.13
C PHE A 598 -5.10 20.56 -5.80
N TYR A 599 -4.66 20.84 -7.03
CA TYR A 599 -5.31 21.78 -7.95
C TYR A 599 -5.75 21.00 -9.19
N ILE A 600 -7.03 20.73 -9.32
CA ILE A 600 -7.56 19.80 -10.31
C ILE A 600 -8.49 20.54 -11.26
N THR A 601 -8.31 20.29 -12.56
CA THR A 601 -9.19 20.81 -13.61
C THR A 601 -9.75 19.65 -14.43
N LEU A 602 -10.83 19.93 -15.14
CA LEU A 602 -11.44 18.99 -16.07
C LEU A 602 -10.78 19.03 -17.45
N THR A 603 -11.19 18.11 -18.31
CA THR A 603 -10.79 18.03 -19.72
C THR A 603 -12.04 18.12 -20.61
N ASP A 604 -11.83 18.43 -21.89
CA ASP A 604 -12.86 18.42 -22.92
C ASP A 604 -13.45 17.01 -23.17
N GLN A 605 -12.78 15.95 -22.68
CA GLN A 605 -13.24 14.57 -22.82
C GLN A 605 -14.23 14.16 -21.69
N PRO A 606 -15.52 13.91 -21.99
CA PRO A 606 -16.53 13.68 -20.94
C PRO A 606 -16.26 12.45 -20.07
N GLN A 607 -15.74 11.37 -20.64
CA GLN A 607 -15.43 10.15 -19.89
C GLN A 607 -14.27 10.35 -18.92
N GLN A 608 -13.23 11.09 -19.31
CA GLN A 608 -12.12 11.41 -18.43
C GLN A 608 -12.55 12.40 -17.34
N SER A 609 -13.34 13.41 -17.68
CA SER A 609 -13.91 14.35 -16.71
C SER A 609 -14.80 13.67 -15.67
N ALA A 610 -15.57 12.64 -16.06
CA ALA A 610 -16.31 11.82 -15.10
C ALA A 610 -15.39 11.04 -14.14
N GLN A 611 -14.26 10.52 -14.62
CA GLN A 611 -13.26 9.87 -13.77
C GLN A 611 -12.57 10.86 -12.83
N ILE A 612 -12.24 12.07 -13.31
CA ILE A 612 -11.63 13.13 -12.50
C ILE A 612 -12.58 13.54 -11.37
N ARG A 613 -13.88 13.73 -11.64
CA ARG A 613 -14.87 14.02 -10.58
C ARG A 613 -14.94 12.92 -9.52
N GLN A 614 -14.90 11.64 -9.93
CA GLN A 614 -14.86 10.54 -8.97
C GLN A 614 -13.61 10.61 -8.08
N VAL A 615 -12.45 10.95 -8.65
CA VAL A 615 -11.22 11.14 -7.88
C VAL A 615 -11.36 12.27 -6.88
N VAL A 616 -11.89 13.43 -7.29
CA VAL A 616 -12.11 14.59 -6.42
C VAL A 616 -12.96 14.20 -5.22
N GLU A 617 -14.04 13.44 -5.42
CA GLU A 617 -14.88 12.94 -4.32
C GLU A 617 -14.11 12.01 -3.36
N VAL A 618 -13.23 11.16 -3.87
CA VAL A 618 -12.39 10.31 -3.01
C VAL A 618 -11.40 11.16 -2.21
N LEU A 619 -10.80 12.20 -2.80
CA LEU A 619 -9.89 13.12 -2.10
C LEU A 619 -10.61 13.93 -1.01
N ARG A 620 -11.79 14.46 -1.32
CA ARG A 620 -12.66 15.16 -0.35
C ARG A 620 -13.06 14.24 0.80
N LYS A 621 -13.45 12.99 0.50
CA LYS A 621 -13.75 11.98 1.53
C LYS A 621 -12.52 11.68 2.39
N ALA A 622 -11.32 11.68 1.80
CA ALA A 622 -10.05 11.54 2.51
C ALA A 622 -9.60 12.83 3.25
N LYS A 623 -10.39 13.92 3.21
CA LYS A 623 -10.10 15.22 3.83
C LYS A 623 -8.78 15.86 3.36
N LEU A 624 -8.37 15.55 2.13
CA LEU A 624 -7.25 16.23 1.50
C LEU A 624 -7.71 17.59 0.97
N PRO A 625 -6.87 18.64 1.07
CA PRO A 625 -7.08 19.90 0.37
C PRO A 625 -7.24 19.73 -1.14
N VAL A 626 -8.39 20.11 -1.68
CA VAL A 626 -8.64 20.09 -3.13
C VAL A 626 -9.21 21.43 -3.57
N THR A 627 -8.51 22.08 -4.49
CA THR A 627 -9.04 23.13 -5.35
C THR A 627 -9.49 22.47 -6.64
N PHE A 628 -10.76 22.63 -7.00
CA PHE A 628 -11.35 21.96 -8.15
C PHE A 628 -12.17 22.93 -9.00
N GLU A 629 -11.75 23.11 -10.25
CA GLU A 629 -12.54 23.82 -11.25
C GLU A 629 -13.64 22.90 -11.78
N GLU A 630 -14.89 23.19 -11.39
CA GLU A 630 -16.03 22.33 -11.73
C GLU A 630 -16.43 22.40 -13.20
N ASP A 631 -16.05 23.47 -13.90
CA ASP A 631 -16.32 23.67 -15.32
C ASP A 631 -15.06 23.49 -16.13
N TYR A 632 -15.18 22.82 -17.28
CA TYR A 632 -14.06 22.70 -18.19
C TYR A 632 -13.72 24.06 -18.80
N GLN A 633 -12.47 24.47 -18.63
CA GLN A 633 -11.83 25.53 -19.36
C GLN A 633 -10.53 25.01 -19.97
N ALA A 634 -10.20 25.48 -21.18
CA ALA A 634 -8.91 25.17 -21.78
C ALA A 634 -7.80 25.80 -20.95
N PHE A 635 -6.74 25.05 -20.69
CA PHE A 635 -5.63 25.53 -19.88
C PHE A 635 -4.99 26.77 -20.51
N GLY A 636 -5.07 27.90 -19.80
CA GLY A 636 -4.70 29.20 -20.31
C GLY A 636 -3.98 30.06 -19.29
N GLU A 637 -3.91 31.36 -19.57
CA GLU A 637 -3.27 32.36 -18.71
C GLU A 637 -3.94 32.42 -17.32
N GLU A 638 -5.26 32.41 -17.26
CA GLU A 638 -6.03 32.44 -16.02
C GLU A 638 -5.66 31.28 -15.07
N GLN A 639 -5.67 30.04 -15.58
CA GLN A 639 -5.28 28.87 -14.79
C GLN A 639 -3.80 28.90 -14.38
N ARG A 640 -2.90 29.40 -15.23
CA ARG A 640 -1.47 29.54 -14.88
C ARG A 640 -1.30 30.52 -13.72
N SER A 641 -1.90 31.70 -13.82
CA SER A 641 -1.88 32.70 -12.76
C SER A 641 -2.51 32.16 -11.47
N GLU A 642 -3.59 31.39 -11.57
CA GLU A 642 -4.23 30.75 -10.42
C GLU A 642 -3.35 29.68 -9.76
N ILE A 643 -2.71 28.81 -10.52
CA ILE A 643 -1.75 27.82 -9.99
C ILE A 643 -0.59 28.50 -9.26
N VAL A 644 -0.07 29.61 -9.80
CA VAL A 644 1.03 30.36 -9.17
C VAL A 644 0.57 31.04 -7.87
N ARG A 645 -0.66 31.59 -7.83
CA ARG A 645 -1.29 32.11 -6.59
C ARG A 645 -1.53 31.01 -5.56
N TRP A 646 -2.04 29.88 -6.00
CA TRP A 646 -2.28 28.70 -5.16
C TRP A 646 -0.97 28.19 -4.55
N LEU A 647 0.08 28.03 -5.36
CA LEU A 647 1.43 27.66 -4.91
C LEU A 647 1.95 28.62 -3.84
N ASP A 648 1.78 29.93 -4.06
CA ASP A 648 2.22 30.97 -3.13
C ASP A 648 1.46 30.97 -1.79
N THR A 649 0.34 30.26 -1.69
CA THR A 649 -0.47 30.19 -0.47
C THR A 649 -0.47 28.79 0.16
N LEU A 650 0.34 27.83 -0.33
CA LEU A 650 0.43 26.48 0.24
C LEU A 650 1.01 26.44 1.66
N ASP A 651 1.72 27.50 2.07
CA ASP A 651 2.27 27.68 3.42
C ASP A 651 1.25 28.27 4.41
N ARG A 652 -0.01 28.46 4.00
CA ARG A 652 -1.09 28.92 4.88
C ARG A 652 -1.36 27.94 6.02
N LEU A 653 -1.66 28.52 7.18
CA LEU A 653 -2.15 27.82 8.36
C LEU A 653 -3.63 28.04 8.53
#